data_AF-A0A660V6B1-F1
#
_entry.id   AF-A0A660V6B1-F1
#
_cell.length_a   1.000
_cell.length_b   1.000
_cell.length_c   1.000
_cell.angle_alpha   90.00
_cell.angle_beta   90.00
_cell.angle_gamma   90.00
#
_symmetry.space_group_name_H-M   'P 1'
#
loop_
_entity.id
_entity.type
_entity.pdbx_description
1 polymer ?
#
loop_
_entity_poly.entity_id
_entity_poly.type
_entity_poly.pdbx_seq_one_letter_code
_entity_poly.pdbx_strand_id
1 'polypeptide(L)'
;MTREIAKIYDPTTVEKQATELWKQGGYFHADENADSPKGTYTIVIPPPNVTAALHLGHALNNTLQDVLIRWRRMQGYNALWMPGTDHAGIATQTVVEKRLLAEQGKRRTDFQREEFVGHVQSWKDEFESRILGQLKSMGCSCDWQRTRFTMDETCAKAVRTNFFNLFKDGLIYRGKRLVNWDPATQTVLADDEVEHESVKGFFWYLQYPLETPVECGTAFQAVDAANTGRMPVPPDDAVHKRKGAYLPHWTKAGSTYSVTFRLADSLPAEVMERWQQERESICKRAEAQGRELTEHEHEELQRLYSDRVESYLDSGHGQCALRDSRIAKVVADSLKHFDGQRYDLIAWVIMPNHVHVIFRPLEGMAIPDILHSWKSYTVNKANQLLGQTGEFWQPEYYDHLIRDEKDYFYQVNYVVMNPAKAGLDNWLWVGGGTAFQAVDVDTASVSGHGQDAHAANTGRMPVPRVIEHITVATTRPETMLGDTAVAMNPSDPRAAALVGKRVRLPIVGRLIPIVADEHVVLPNPDSDDEKAKFSTGFLKVTPAHDPDDWAIGQRHDLEVINVMAPDGSISDKHGWEDATAPEAQNLLGMDRFEAREAIVEWFRQEKLLEEVRDYTHDVGHSYRSHVPIEPYLSDQWYIAVKKPIDDCRLTMDDGRVETEICDGVTYIKGT
;
A
#
# COMPACT_ATOMS: atom_id res chain seq x y z
N MET A 1 -30.73 -74.01 11.42
CA MET A 1 -30.85 -73.69 9.98
C MET A 1 -29.63 -72.88 9.60
N THR A 2 -28.77 -73.41 8.75
CA THR A 2 -27.65 -72.67 8.14
C THR A 2 -28.25 -71.57 7.26
N ARG A 3 -28.06 -70.29 7.63
CA ARG A 3 -28.45 -69.18 6.76
C ARG A 3 -27.55 -69.22 5.52
N GLU A 4 -28.11 -69.51 4.35
CA GLU A 4 -27.41 -69.33 3.08
C GLU A 4 -27.12 -67.84 2.86
N ILE A 5 -25.86 -67.51 2.59
CA ILE A 5 -25.44 -66.14 2.25
C ILE A 5 -25.84 -65.87 0.80
N ALA A 6 -26.52 -64.75 0.55
CA ALA A 6 -26.91 -64.36 -0.81
C ALA A 6 -25.69 -64.22 -1.73
N LYS A 7 -25.82 -64.65 -2.99
CA LYS A 7 -24.74 -64.59 -3.99
C LYS A 7 -24.40 -63.18 -4.47
N ILE A 8 -25.33 -62.23 -4.30
CA ILE A 8 -25.19 -60.82 -4.72
C ILE A 8 -25.31 -59.95 -3.47
N TYR A 9 -24.34 -59.05 -3.29
CA TYR A 9 -24.39 -58.03 -2.24
C TYR A 9 -25.38 -56.93 -2.61
N ASP A 10 -26.36 -56.68 -1.73
CA ASP A 10 -27.28 -55.57 -1.83
C ASP A 10 -27.02 -54.59 -0.67
N PRO A 11 -26.32 -53.45 -0.91
CA PRO A 11 -26.01 -52.49 0.13
C PRO A 11 -27.26 -51.90 0.77
N THR A 12 -28.34 -51.69 0.01
CA THR A 12 -29.55 -51.05 0.52
C THR A 12 -30.20 -51.85 1.65
N THR A 13 -30.18 -53.17 1.54
CA THR A 13 -30.66 -54.09 2.56
C THR A 13 -29.66 -54.25 3.71
N VAL A 14 -28.37 -54.47 3.38
CA VAL A 14 -27.34 -54.79 4.38
C VAL A 14 -27.01 -53.59 5.28
N GLU A 15 -26.86 -52.40 4.72
CA GLU A 15 -26.52 -51.18 5.48
C GLU A 15 -27.61 -50.79 6.46
N LYS A 16 -28.89 -50.94 6.06
CA LYS A 16 -30.04 -50.70 6.93
C LYS A 16 -30.08 -51.67 8.11
N GLN A 17 -29.84 -52.96 7.86
CA GLN A 17 -29.77 -53.98 8.91
C GLN A 17 -28.59 -53.73 9.87
N ALA A 18 -27.41 -53.39 9.33
CA ALA A 18 -26.23 -53.08 10.13
C ALA A 18 -26.44 -51.84 11.02
N THR A 19 -27.02 -50.78 10.46
CA THR A 19 -27.32 -49.54 11.19
C THR A 19 -28.26 -49.79 12.37
N GLU A 20 -29.33 -50.56 12.15
CA GLU A 20 -30.28 -50.90 13.21
C GLU A 20 -29.62 -51.74 14.31
N LEU A 21 -28.79 -52.71 13.93
CA LEU A 21 -28.03 -53.52 14.87
C LEU A 21 -27.05 -52.68 15.70
N TRP A 22 -26.35 -51.73 15.09
CA TRP A 22 -25.45 -50.83 15.80
C TRP A 22 -26.17 -49.92 16.78
N LYS A 23 -27.34 -49.41 16.36
CA LYS A 23 -28.19 -48.56 17.21
C LYS A 23 -28.72 -49.33 18.42
N GLN A 24 -29.24 -50.54 18.23
CA GLN A 24 -29.76 -51.37 19.32
C GLN A 24 -28.67 -51.80 20.31
N GLY A 25 -27.47 -52.07 19.82
CA GLY A 25 -26.33 -52.45 20.66
C GLY A 25 -25.63 -51.28 21.37
N GLY A 26 -25.97 -50.04 21.03
CA GLY A 26 -25.31 -48.86 21.61
C GLY A 26 -23.80 -48.76 21.33
N TYR A 27 -23.30 -49.46 20.31
CA TYR A 27 -21.85 -49.68 20.10
C TYR A 27 -21.02 -48.43 19.81
N PHE A 28 -21.68 -47.29 19.56
CA PHE A 28 -21.01 -46.03 19.25
C PHE A 28 -20.90 -45.09 20.46
N HIS A 29 -21.59 -45.40 21.56
CA HIS A 29 -21.52 -44.58 22.76
C HIS A 29 -20.18 -44.77 23.47
N ALA A 30 -19.57 -43.65 23.88
CA ALA A 30 -18.38 -43.68 24.72
C ALA A 30 -18.79 -43.52 26.18
N ASP A 31 -18.46 -44.53 26.99
CA ASP A 31 -18.77 -44.54 28.42
C ASP A 31 -17.69 -43.75 29.17
N GLU A 32 -18.10 -42.68 29.82
CA GLU A 32 -17.23 -41.80 30.61
C GLU A 32 -16.63 -42.47 31.85
N ASN A 33 -17.21 -43.58 32.30
CA ASN A 33 -16.72 -44.36 33.44
C ASN A 33 -15.95 -45.61 33.01
N ALA A 34 -15.72 -45.82 31.71
CA ALA A 34 -15.01 -46.99 31.23
C ALA A 34 -13.51 -46.94 31.59
N ASP A 35 -13.07 -47.93 32.35
CA ASP A 35 -11.65 -48.19 32.60
C ASP A 35 -11.02 -48.89 31.38
N SER A 36 -10.73 -48.09 30.35
CA SER A 36 -10.10 -48.60 29.13
C SER A 36 -8.60 -48.81 29.33
N PRO A 37 -8.06 -50.02 29.10
CA PRO A 37 -6.63 -50.31 29.25
C PRO A 37 -5.74 -49.58 28.23
N LYS A 38 -6.34 -48.93 27.22
CA LYS A 38 -5.64 -48.13 26.21
C LYS A 38 -5.89 -46.63 26.37
N GLY A 39 -6.73 -46.22 27.31
CA GLY A 39 -7.12 -44.82 27.50
C GLY A 39 -8.18 -44.35 26.50
N THR A 40 -8.33 -43.03 26.41
CA THR A 40 -9.35 -42.36 25.59
C THR A 40 -8.82 -41.95 24.22
N TYR A 41 -9.66 -41.99 23.20
CA TYR A 41 -9.37 -41.41 21.90
C TYR A 41 -10.56 -40.59 21.43
N THR A 42 -10.37 -39.29 21.22
CA THR A 42 -11.50 -38.38 20.95
C THR A 42 -11.30 -37.63 19.66
N ILE A 43 -12.37 -37.55 18.86
CA ILE A 43 -12.50 -36.64 17.72
C ILE A 43 -13.78 -35.84 17.91
N VAL A 44 -13.72 -34.54 17.66
CA VAL A 44 -14.91 -33.69 17.51
C VAL A 44 -15.16 -33.53 16.02
N ILE A 45 -16.36 -33.85 15.56
CA ILE A 45 -16.71 -33.56 14.15
C ILE A 45 -16.61 -32.05 13.95
N PRO A 46 -15.99 -31.56 12.86
CA PRO A 46 -16.18 -30.18 12.44
C PRO A 46 -17.68 -29.98 12.18
N PRO A 47 -18.39 -29.22 13.04
CA PRO A 47 -19.85 -29.21 13.02
C PRO A 47 -20.33 -28.63 11.68
N PRO A 48 -21.10 -29.37 10.87
CA PRO A 48 -21.58 -28.84 9.60
C PRO A 48 -22.54 -27.68 9.81
N ASN A 49 -22.40 -26.63 8.99
CA ASN A 49 -23.28 -25.46 9.00
C ASN A 49 -24.71 -25.87 8.62
N VAL A 50 -25.70 -25.38 9.36
CA VAL A 50 -27.13 -25.61 9.08
C VAL A 50 -27.66 -24.79 7.89
N THR A 51 -26.83 -24.57 6.87
CA THR A 51 -27.15 -23.74 5.69
C THR A 51 -27.53 -24.56 4.46
N ALA A 52 -27.04 -25.79 4.34
CA ALA A 52 -27.26 -26.66 3.19
C ALA A 52 -27.17 -28.15 3.57
N ALA A 53 -27.54 -29.02 2.63
CA ALA A 53 -27.31 -30.46 2.77
C ALA A 53 -25.82 -30.80 2.63
N LEU A 54 -25.40 -31.93 3.21
CA LEU A 54 -24.03 -32.42 3.05
C LEU A 54 -23.70 -32.76 1.60
N HIS A 55 -22.46 -32.45 1.19
CA HIS A 55 -21.88 -32.74 -0.12
C HIS A 55 -20.65 -33.66 -0.03
N LEU A 56 -20.05 -34.05 -1.17
CA LEU A 56 -18.94 -35.03 -1.21
C LEU A 56 -17.73 -34.66 -0.35
N GLY A 57 -17.37 -33.37 -0.23
CA GLY A 57 -16.35 -32.91 0.71
C GLY A 57 -16.63 -33.31 2.18
N HIS A 58 -17.89 -33.21 2.63
CA HIS A 58 -18.30 -33.71 3.94
C HIS A 58 -18.19 -35.24 4.00
N ALA A 59 -18.53 -35.95 2.92
CA ALA A 59 -18.40 -37.40 2.88
C ALA A 59 -16.95 -37.86 3.06
N LEU A 60 -16.02 -37.22 2.35
CA LEU A 60 -14.58 -37.48 2.49
C LEU A 60 -14.09 -37.23 3.92
N ASN A 61 -14.37 -36.04 4.47
CA ASN A 61 -13.92 -35.65 5.80
C ASN A 61 -14.43 -36.63 6.89
N ASN A 62 -15.72 -36.96 6.86
CA ASN A 62 -16.32 -37.84 7.85
C ASN A 62 -15.87 -39.29 7.70
N THR A 63 -15.63 -39.77 6.48
CA THR A 63 -15.11 -41.13 6.26
C THR A 63 -13.73 -41.30 6.88
N LEU A 64 -12.85 -40.31 6.72
CA LEU A 64 -11.51 -40.34 7.31
C LEU A 64 -11.56 -40.40 8.84
N GLN A 65 -12.40 -39.57 9.47
CA GLN A 65 -12.60 -39.56 10.92
C GLN A 65 -13.21 -40.88 11.42
N ASP A 66 -14.22 -41.42 10.72
CA ASP A 66 -14.89 -42.66 11.09
C ASP A 66 -13.92 -43.86 11.05
N VAL A 67 -13.07 -43.94 10.02
CA VAL A 67 -12.03 -44.98 9.91
C VAL A 67 -11.10 -44.94 11.13
N LEU A 68 -10.64 -43.75 11.53
CA LEU A 68 -9.78 -43.58 12.71
C LEU A 68 -10.49 -44.00 14.00
N ILE A 69 -11.74 -43.56 14.18
CA ILE A 69 -12.54 -43.88 15.36
C ILE A 69 -12.80 -45.38 15.46
N ARG A 70 -13.22 -46.02 14.37
CA ARG A 70 -13.44 -47.47 14.32
C ARG A 70 -12.15 -48.23 14.61
N TRP A 71 -11.05 -47.85 13.98
CA TRP A 71 -9.75 -48.48 14.20
C TRP A 71 -9.31 -48.39 15.66
N ARG A 72 -9.43 -47.21 16.29
CA ARG A 72 -9.08 -47.00 17.71
C ARG A 72 -10.02 -47.75 18.65
N ARG A 73 -11.32 -47.73 18.38
CA ARG A 73 -12.31 -48.53 19.13
C ARG A 73 -11.97 -50.02 19.08
N MET A 74 -11.61 -50.54 17.90
CA MET A 74 -11.18 -51.94 17.71
C MET A 74 -9.86 -52.28 18.41
N GLN A 75 -9.00 -51.29 18.69
CA GLN A 75 -7.78 -51.46 19.49
C GLN A 75 -8.04 -51.45 21.00
N GLY A 76 -9.29 -51.23 21.44
CA GLY A 76 -9.68 -51.23 22.85
C GLY A 76 -9.66 -49.86 23.53
N TYR A 77 -9.46 -48.76 22.79
CA TYR A 77 -9.60 -47.40 23.33
C TYR A 77 -11.06 -47.07 23.62
N ASN A 78 -11.31 -46.26 24.64
CA ASN A 78 -12.60 -45.60 24.82
C ASN A 78 -12.74 -44.47 23.78
N ALA A 79 -13.28 -44.81 22.61
CA ALA A 79 -13.28 -43.94 21.44
C ALA A 79 -14.56 -43.10 21.34
N LEU A 80 -14.43 -41.79 21.57
CA LEU A 80 -15.49 -40.79 21.46
C LEU A 80 -15.38 -40.04 20.12
N TRP A 81 -16.43 -40.13 19.30
CA TRP A 81 -16.60 -39.23 18.17
C TRP A 81 -17.84 -38.38 18.40
N MET A 82 -17.63 -37.12 18.78
CA MET A 82 -18.72 -36.23 19.18
C MET A 82 -19.34 -35.57 17.93
N PRO A 83 -20.63 -35.82 17.64
CA PRO A 83 -21.32 -35.16 16.55
C PRO A 83 -21.88 -33.80 16.98
N GLY A 84 -22.08 -32.89 16.02
CA GLY A 84 -22.77 -31.64 16.25
C GLY A 84 -23.05 -30.88 14.97
N THR A 85 -23.85 -29.82 15.07
CA THR A 85 -24.16 -28.90 13.96
C THR A 85 -23.87 -27.46 14.36
N ASP A 86 -23.56 -26.63 13.37
CA ASP A 86 -23.26 -25.22 13.58
C ASP A 86 -24.38 -24.31 13.06
N HIS A 87 -24.82 -23.38 13.92
CA HIS A 87 -25.75 -22.31 13.60
C HIS A 87 -25.26 -21.38 12.48
N ALA A 88 -23.94 -21.29 12.25
CA ALA A 88 -23.31 -20.51 11.17
C ALA A 88 -23.71 -19.02 11.09
N GLY A 89 -24.24 -18.47 12.19
CA GLY A 89 -24.67 -17.08 12.34
C GLY A 89 -25.39 -16.53 11.10
N ILE A 90 -24.76 -15.53 10.48
CA ILE A 90 -25.34 -14.79 9.37
C ILE A 90 -25.51 -15.63 8.09
N ALA A 91 -24.71 -16.69 7.89
CA ALA A 91 -24.88 -17.55 6.72
C ALA A 91 -26.24 -18.24 6.73
N THR A 92 -26.69 -18.69 7.91
CA THR A 92 -28.04 -19.22 8.10
C THR A 92 -29.09 -18.13 7.93
N GLN A 93 -28.86 -16.95 8.49
CA GLN A 93 -29.77 -15.81 8.32
C GLN A 93 -29.99 -15.48 6.83
N THR A 94 -28.93 -15.35 6.04
CA THR A 94 -29.02 -15.02 4.60
C THR A 94 -29.80 -16.07 3.81
N VAL A 95 -29.60 -17.37 4.10
CA VAL A 95 -30.34 -18.43 3.42
C VAL A 95 -31.83 -18.41 3.80
N VAL A 96 -32.14 -18.17 5.08
CA VAL A 96 -33.51 -18.01 5.56
C VAL A 96 -34.18 -16.79 4.92
N GLU A 97 -33.49 -15.66 4.84
CA GLU A 97 -34.00 -14.45 4.16
C GLU A 97 -34.30 -14.70 2.68
N LYS A 98 -33.37 -15.34 1.95
CA LYS A 98 -33.57 -15.70 0.53
C LYS A 98 -34.80 -16.60 0.34
N ARG A 99 -35.00 -17.57 1.24
CA ARG A 99 -36.18 -18.45 1.22
C ARG A 99 -37.47 -17.69 1.51
N LEU A 100 -37.50 -16.88 2.56
CA LEU A 100 -38.68 -16.08 2.92
C LEU A 100 -39.06 -15.10 1.80
N LEU A 101 -38.07 -14.51 1.14
CA LEU A 101 -38.30 -13.65 -0.03
C LEU A 101 -38.89 -14.46 -1.20
N ALA A 102 -38.35 -15.64 -1.49
CA ALA A 102 -38.82 -16.48 -2.59
C ALA A 102 -40.22 -17.08 -2.35
N GLU A 103 -40.51 -17.51 -1.11
CA GLU A 103 -41.77 -18.18 -0.76
C GLU A 103 -42.89 -17.21 -0.40
N GLN A 104 -42.56 -16.09 0.26
CA GLN A 104 -43.55 -15.16 0.83
C GLN A 104 -43.44 -13.73 0.30
N GLY A 105 -42.40 -13.41 -0.48
CA GLY A 105 -42.16 -12.04 -0.96
C GLY A 105 -41.79 -11.04 0.13
N LYS A 106 -41.43 -11.52 1.33
CA LYS A 106 -41.10 -10.69 2.50
C LYS A 106 -39.61 -10.66 2.78
N ARG A 107 -39.12 -9.50 3.21
CA ARG A 107 -37.74 -9.26 3.65
C ARG A 107 -37.64 -9.36 5.18
N ARG A 108 -36.43 -9.54 5.71
CA ARG A 108 -36.17 -9.57 7.17
C ARG A 108 -36.81 -8.39 7.90
N THR A 109 -36.75 -7.20 7.30
CA THR A 109 -37.27 -5.94 7.86
C THR A 109 -38.79 -5.93 8.02
N ASP A 110 -39.50 -6.85 7.37
CA ASP A 110 -40.96 -6.95 7.43
C ASP A 110 -41.43 -7.79 8.64
N PHE A 111 -40.49 -8.40 9.39
CA PHE A 111 -40.77 -9.24 10.55
C PHE A 111 -40.30 -8.58 11.86
N GLN A 112 -41.00 -8.89 12.95
CA GLN A 112 -40.46 -8.63 14.29
C GLN A 112 -39.34 -9.63 14.63
N ARG A 113 -38.45 -9.26 15.57
CA ARG A 113 -37.27 -10.08 15.89
C ARG A 113 -37.63 -11.50 16.31
N GLU A 114 -38.60 -11.64 17.21
CA GLU A 114 -39.00 -12.94 17.75
C GLU A 114 -39.60 -13.85 16.68
N GLU A 115 -40.38 -13.27 15.76
CA GLU A 115 -40.97 -13.97 14.62
C GLU A 115 -39.89 -14.46 13.66
N PHE A 116 -38.95 -13.59 13.31
CA PHE A 116 -37.83 -13.94 12.42
C PHE A 116 -36.93 -15.02 13.04
N VAL A 117 -36.61 -14.92 14.34
CA VAL A 117 -35.87 -15.95 15.07
C VAL A 117 -36.62 -17.29 15.06
N GLY A 118 -37.95 -17.26 15.14
CA GLY A 118 -38.78 -18.46 14.97
C GLY A 118 -38.61 -19.14 13.60
N HIS A 119 -38.55 -18.36 12.52
CA HIS A 119 -38.26 -18.88 11.18
C HIS A 119 -36.85 -19.50 11.09
N VAL A 120 -35.84 -18.85 11.68
CA VAL A 120 -34.47 -19.37 11.74
C VAL A 120 -34.41 -20.69 12.52
N GLN A 121 -35.13 -20.79 13.64
CA GLN A 121 -35.19 -22.01 14.44
C GLN A 121 -35.85 -23.16 13.67
N SER A 122 -36.96 -22.91 12.99
CA SER A 122 -37.64 -23.93 12.16
C SER A 122 -36.74 -24.42 11.04
N TRP A 123 -35.99 -23.52 10.40
CA TRP A 123 -35.00 -23.88 9.39
C TRP A 123 -33.89 -24.76 9.98
N LYS A 124 -33.34 -24.36 11.12
CA LYS A 124 -32.30 -25.11 11.82
C LYS A 124 -32.76 -26.52 12.18
N ASP A 125 -33.99 -26.70 12.66
CA ASP A 125 -34.50 -28.02 13.01
C ASP A 125 -34.70 -28.93 11.78
N GLU A 126 -35.16 -28.37 10.67
CA GLU A 126 -35.27 -29.08 9.39
C GLU A 126 -33.89 -29.55 8.88
N PHE A 127 -32.91 -28.64 8.84
CA PHE A 127 -31.59 -28.92 8.29
C PHE A 127 -30.73 -29.76 9.20
N GLU A 128 -30.78 -29.56 10.52
CA GLU A 128 -30.10 -30.44 11.48
C GLU A 128 -30.60 -31.88 11.36
N SER A 129 -31.92 -32.08 11.28
CA SER A 129 -32.50 -33.41 11.08
C SER A 129 -31.99 -34.07 9.81
N ARG A 130 -31.92 -33.30 8.71
CA ARG A 130 -31.38 -33.77 7.42
C ARG A 130 -29.89 -34.11 7.51
N ILE A 131 -29.06 -33.23 8.06
CA ILE A 131 -27.61 -33.40 8.21
C ILE A 131 -27.30 -34.65 9.04
N LEU A 132 -27.92 -34.76 10.23
CA LEU A 132 -27.74 -35.93 11.10
C LEU A 132 -28.25 -37.21 10.42
N GLY A 133 -29.34 -37.13 9.65
CA GLY A 133 -29.85 -38.24 8.84
C GLY A 133 -28.85 -38.70 7.77
N GLN A 134 -28.20 -37.76 7.08
CA GLN A 134 -27.16 -38.05 6.09
C GLN A 134 -25.93 -38.71 6.74
N LEU A 135 -25.43 -38.18 7.85
CA LEU A 135 -24.29 -38.77 8.56
C LEU A 135 -24.59 -40.20 9.04
N LYS A 136 -25.79 -40.44 9.58
CA LYS A 136 -26.24 -41.78 9.98
C LYS A 136 -26.35 -42.72 8.78
N SER A 137 -26.88 -42.24 7.65
CA SER A 137 -27.03 -43.04 6.44
C SER A 137 -25.68 -43.40 5.80
N MET A 138 -24.66 -42.56 5.97
CA MET A 138 -23.28 -42.87 5.59
C MET A 138 -22.60 -43.89 6.53
N GLY A 139 -23.25 -44.27 7.63
CA GLY A 139 -22.70 -45.21 8.61
C GLY A 139 -21.71 -44.60 9.58
N CYS A 140 -21.72 -43.28 9.81
CA CYS A 140 -20.83 -42.64 10.78
C CYS A 140 -21.05 -43.21 12.19
N SER A 141 -19.97 -43.66 12.85
CA SER A 141 -20.01 -44.29 14.17
C SER A 141 -19.92 -43.30 15.36
N CYS A 142 -20.65 -42.19 15.24
CA CYS A 142 -20.67 -41.10 16.22
C CYS A 142 -21.45 -41.45 17.50
N ASP A 143 -21.09 -40.79 18.60
CA ASP A 143 -21.86 -40.82 19.84
C ASP A 143 -23.08 -39.88 19.74
N TRP A 144 -24.15 -40.39 19.13
CA TRP A 144 -25.38 -39.63 18.88
C TRP A 144 -26.06 -39.10 20.15
N GLN A 145 -25.80 -39.69 21.32
CA GLN A 145 -26.37 -39.23 22.60
C GLN A 145 -25.75 -37.90 23.04
N ARG A 146 -24.53 -37.61 22.60
CA ARG A 146 -23.78 -36.40 22.91
C ARG A 146 -23.84 -35.35 21.81
N THR A 147 -24.82 -35.44 20.90
CA THR A 147 -25.00 -34.44 19.84
C THR A 147 -25.11 -33.04 20.44
N ARG A 148 -24.38 -32.08 19.87
CA ARG A 148 -24.39 -30.67 20.28
C ARG A 148 -24.79 -29.74 19.15
N PHE A 149 -25.36 -28.62 19.53
CA PHE A 149 -25.63 -27.50 18.63
C PHE A 149 -24.94 -26.26 19.19
N THR A 150 -24.30 -25.45 18.34
CA THR A 150 -23.46 -24.33 18.81
C THR A 150 -24.22 -23.29 19.63
N MET A 151 -25.55 -23.17 19.47
CA MET A 151 -26.40 -22.32 20.31
C MET A 151 -27.22 -23.07 21.38
N ASP A 152 -26.95 -24.35 21.63
CA ASP A 152 -27.56 -25.04 22.78
C ASP A 152 -27.11 -24.42 24.11
N GLU A 153 -27.82 -24.72 25.19
CA GLU A 153 -27.56 -24.11 26.50
C GLU A 153 -26.12 -24.34 26.99
N THR A 154 -25.56 -25.52 26.70
CA THR A 154 -24.22 -25.91 27.15
C THR A 154 -23.16 -25.11 26.39
N CYS A 155 -23.24 -25.10 25.06
CA CYS A 155 -22.34 -24.36 24.19
C CYS A 155 -22.44 -22.85 24.46
N ALA A 156 -23.66 -22.31 24.59
CA ALA A 156 -23.87 -20.90 24.90
C ALA A 156 -23.30 -20.51 26.27
N LYS A 157 -23.41 -21.38 27.28
CA LYS A 157 -22.76 -21.17 28.58
C LYS A 157 -21.24 -21.19 28.46
N ALA A 158 -20.66 -22.09 27.67
CA ALA A 158 -19.23 -22.15 27.42
C ALA A 158 -18.72 -20.85 26.77
N VAL A 159 -19.41 -20.35 25.74
CA VAL A 159 -19.08 -19.08 25.08
C VAL A 159 -19.13 -17.91 26.06
N ARG A 160 -20.20 -17.79 26.86
CA ARG A 160 -20.31 -16.71 27.88
C ARG A 160 -19.21 -16.79 28.93
N THR A 161 -18.84 -18.00 29.35
CA THR A 161 -17.78 -18.23 30.33
C THR A 161 -16.42 -17.84 29.76
N ASN A 162 -16.12 -18.28 28.53
CA ASN A 162 -14.88 -17.92 27.85
C ASN A 162 -14.78 -16.42 27.57
N PHE A 163 -15.88 -15.79 27.14
CA PHE A 163 -15.95 -14.34 27.00
C PHE A 163 -15.60 -13.64 28.32
N PHE A 164 -16.21 -14.05 29.43
CA PHE A 164 -15.95 -13.46 30.74
C PHE A 164 -14.48 -13.64 31.17
N ASN A 165 -13.90 -14.82 30.97
CA ASN A 165 -12.50 -15.08 31.31
C ASN A 165 -11.56 -14.20 30.49
N LEU A 166 -11.72 -14.19 29.16
CA LEU A 166 -10.89 -13.35 28.27
C LEU A 166 -11.08 -11.85 28.55
N PHE A 167 -12.29 -11.42 28.90
CA PHE A 167 -12.55 -10.04 29.31
C PHE A 167 -11.86 -9.70 30.64
N LYS A 168 -11.98 -10.58 31.64
CA LYS A 168 -11.33 -10.44 32.95
C LYS A 168 -9.80 -10.36 32.81
N ASP A 169 -9.22 -11.10 31.87
CA ASP A 169 -7.78 -11.14 31.60
C ASP A 169 -7.31 -9.96 30.70
N GLY A 170 -8.22 -9.06 30.33
CA GLY A 170 -7.94 -7.91 29.48
C GLY A 170 -7.51 -8.31 28.06
N LEU A 171 -7.97 -9.46 27.58
CA LEU A 171 -7.80 -9.96 26.21
C LEU A 171 -9.01 -9.59 25.33
N ILE A 172 -10.19 -9.40 25.91
CA ILE A 172 -11.34 -8.79 25.24
C ILE A 172 -11.48 -7.35 25.69
N TYR A 173 -11.64 -6.43 24.74
CA TYR A 173 -11.89 -5.02 25.01
C TYR A 173 -12.91 -4.45 24.03
N ARG A 174 -13.59 -3.37 24.43
CA ARG A 174 -14.50 -2.60 23.59
C ARG A 174 -13.82 -1.32 23.13
N GLY A 175 -13.98 -0.96 21.87
CA GLY A 175 -13.39 0.25 21.33
C GLY A 175 -14.08 0.72 20.06
N LYS A 176 -13.86 1.98 19.71
CA LYS A 176 -14.29 2.54 18.43
C LYS A 176 -13.12 2.49 17.46
N ARG A 177 -13.24 1.73 16.37
CA ARG A 177 -12.23 1.65 15.31
C ARG A 177 -12.91 1.52 13.95
N LEU A 178 -12.14 1.72 12.89
CA LEU A 178 -12.55 1.27 11.57
C LEU A 178 -12.65 -0.25 11.56
N VAL A 179 -13.75 -0.73 11.01
CA VAL A 179 -14.01 -2.14 10.78
C VAL A 179 -14.42 -2.36 9.33
N ASN A 180 -14.20 -3.57 8.83
CA ASN A 180 -14.77 -3.98 7.56
C ASN A 180 -16.28 -4.08 7.73
N TRP A 181 -17.04 -3.26 7.01
CA TRP A 181 -18.49 -3.21 7.10
C TRP A 181 -19.12 -3.66 5.80
N ASP A 182 -20.15 -4.51 5.90
CA ASP A 182 -20.96 -4.92 4.75
C ASP A 182 -22.21 -4.02 4.67
N PRO A 183 -22.32 -3.11 3.70
CA PRO A 183 -23.47 -2.21 3.60
C PRO A 183 -24.78 -2.93 3.26
N ALA A 184 -24.72 -4.08 2.59
CA ALA A 184 -25.91 -4.84 2.21
C ALA A 184 -26.50 -5.59 3.40
N THR A 185 -25.66 -6.19 4.24
CA THR A 185 -26.10 -6.94 5.42
C THR A 185 -26.06 -6.14 6.72
N GLN A 186 -25.49 -4.94 6.69
CA GLN A 186 -25.36 -3.99 7.80
C GLN A 186 -24.71 -4.64 9.04
N THR A 187 -23.59 -5.31 8.83
CA THR A 187 -22.79 -5.92 9.89
C THR A 187 -21.31 -5.71 9.67
N VAL A 188 -20.56 -5.81 10.77
CA VAL A 188 -19.12 -5.93 10.76
C VAL A 188 -18.69 -7.31 10.24
N LEU A 189 -17.56 -7.34 9.54
CA LEU A 189 -16.84 -8.51 9.04
C LEU A 189 -15.44 -8.56 9.66
N ALA A 190 -14.93 -9.78 9.88
CA ALA A 190 -13.51 -9.99 10.18
C ALA A 190 -12.66 -9.94 8.90
N ASP A 191 -11.35 -9.77 9.02
CA ASP A 191 -10.43 -9.78 7.86
C ASP A 191 -10.53 -11.09 7.06
N ASP A 192 -10.68 -12.24 7.75
CA ASP A 192 -10.86 -13.56 7.13
C ASP A 192 -12.20 -13.72 6.37
N GLU A 193 -13.12 -12.77 6.51
CA GLU A 193 -14.42 -12.75 5.83
C GLU A 193 -14.45 -11.78 4.64
N VAL A 194 -13.30 -11.20 4.29
CA VAL A 194 -13.11 -10.28 3.16
C VAL A 194 -12.33 -10.97 2.06
N GLU A 195 -12.90 -10.99 0.86
CA GLU A 195 -12.27 -11.51 -0.35
C GLU A 195 -11.83 -10.33 -1.22
N HIS A 196 -10.55 -10.30 -1.62
CA HIS A 196 -10.05 -9.24 -2.49
C HIS A 196 -10.17 -9.62 -3.96
N GLU A 197 -10.76 -8.72 -4.73
CA GLU A 197 -10.88 -8.84 -6.19
C GLU A 197 -10.22 -7.64 -6.86
N SER A 198 -9.42 -7.88 -7.91
CA SER A 198 -8.83 -6.81 -8.71
C SER A 198 -9.88 -6.21 -9.64
N VAL A 199 -10.21 -4.93 -9.43
CA VAL A 199 -11.24 -4.20 -10.17
C VAL A 199 -10.59 -3.11 -11.01
N LYS A 200 -11.03 -3.00 -12.27
CA LYS A 200 -10.68 -1.86 -13.13
C LYS A 200 -11.48 -0.64 -12.71
N GLY A 201 -10.79 0.44 -12.41
CA GLY A 201 -11.37 1.72 -12.07
C GLY A 201 -10.51 2.87 -12.59
N PHE A 202 -10.59 4.00 -11.89
CA PHE A 202 -9.90 5.22 -12.27
C PHE A 202 -9.22 5.86 -11.06
N PHE A 203 -8.20 6.65 -11.35
CA PHE A 203 -7.60 7.60 -10.44
C PHE A 203 -7.99 9.01 -10.89
N TRP A 204 -8.68 9.75 -10.02
CA TRP A 204 -9.17 11.10 -10.29
C TRP A 204 -8.24 12.13 -9.64
N TYR A 205 -7.79 13.11 -10.41
CA TYR A 205 -6.92 14.20 -9.96
C TYR A 205 -7.77 15.45 -9.73
N LEU A 206 -8.06 15.73 -8.47
CA LEU A 206 -9.02 16.75 -8.02
C LEU A 206 -8.29 17.96 -7.43
N GLN A 207 -8.63 19.16 -7.89
CA GLN A 207 -8.01 20.40 -7.45
C GLN A 207 -8.75 21.00 -6.25
N TYR A 208 -8.03 21.21 -5.14
CA TYR A 208 -8.52 21.82 -3.91
C TYR A 208 -7.98 23.24 -3.81
N PRO A 209 -8.85 24.27 -3.86
CA PRO A 209 -8.42 25.65 -3.74
C PRO A 209 -7.77 25.94 -2.39
N LEU A 210 -6.66 26.67 -2.38
CA LEU A 210 -6.07 27.20 -1.14
C LEU A 210 -6.96 28.32 -0.57
N GLU A 211 -7.05 28.40 0.76
CA GLU A 211 -7.77 29.49 1.43
C GLU A 211 -7.20 30.86 1.05
N THR A 212 -5.86 30.92 1.03
CA THR A 212 -5.11 32.09 0.58
C THR A 212 -4.09 31.59 -0.42
N PRO A 213 -4.05 32.15 -1.64
CA PRO A 213 -3.04 31.80 -2.61
C PRO A 213 -1.65 31.98 -2.01
N VAL A 214 -0.81 30.97 -2.17
CA VAL A 214 0.53 30.99 -1.61
C VAL A 214 1.49 31.41 -2.70
N GLU A 215 2.10 32.57 -2.52
CA GLU A 215 3.31 32.90 -3.24
C GLU A 215 4.44 32.03 -2.69
N CYS A 216 4.85 31.03 -3.47
CA CYS A 216 6.12 30.37 -3.19
C CYS A 216 7.25 31.37 -3.47
N GLY A 217 7.69 32.07 -2.42
CA GLY A 217 8.75 33.07 -2.45
C GLY A 217 10.08 32.57 -1.88
N THR A 218 11.10 32.50 -2.75
CA THR A 218 12.53 32.75 -2.48
C THR A 218 13.13 32.20 -1.18
N ALA A 219 13.25 30.89 -1.05
CA ALA A 219 14.46 30.32 -0.44
C ALA A 219 15.46 30.12 -1.59
N PHE A 220 16.53 30.92 -1.57
CA PHE A 220 17.45 31.24 -2.67
C PHE A 220 16.89 32.25 -3.68
N GLN A 221 17.65 33.32 -3.90
CA GLN A 221 17.56 34.12 -5.10
C GLN A 221 17.54 33.13 -6.27
N ALA A 222 16.40 33.05 -6.95
CA ALA A 222 16.29 32.40 -8.22
C ALA A 222 17.43 32.96 -9.07
N VAL A 223 18.35 32.07 -9.45
CA VAL A 223 18.97 32.21 -10.76
C VAL A 223 17.77 32.27 -11.70
N ASP A 224 17.52 33.45 -12.27
CA ASP A 224 16.40 33.79 -13.15
C ASP A 224 15.74 32.58 -13.86
N ALA A 225 14.58 32.14 -13.38
CA ALA A 225 13.71 31.23 -14.15
C ALA A 225 13.14 31.91 -15.43
N ALA A 226 13.41 33.20 -15.62
CA ALA A 226 13.22 33.91 -16.89
C ALA A 226 14.33 33.63 -17.92
N ASN A 227 15.29 32.76 -17.60
CA ASN A 227 16.53 32.61 -18.35
C ASN A 227 17.00 31.15 -18.50
N THR A 228 16.19 30.17 -18.10
CA THR A 228 16.33 28.80 -18.61
C THR A 228 15.89 28.81 -20.06
N GLY A 229 16.81 29.06 -20.98
CA GLY A 229 16.55 28.93 -22.42
C GLY A 229 15.91 27.57 -22.73
N ARG A 230 15.06 27.52 -23.76
CA ARG A 230 14.53 26.25 -24.30
C ARG A 230 15.70 25.30 -24.55
N MET A 231 15.51 24.00 -24.30
CA MET A 231 16.49 22.98 -24.64
C MET A 231 16.92 23.18 -26.11
N PRO A 232 18.21 23.45 -26.40
CA PRO A 232 18.67 23.54 -27.78
C PRO A 232 18.42 22.19 -28.44
N VAL A 233 17.67 22.18 -29.56
CA VAL A 233 17.41 20.95 -30.31
C VAL A 233 18.76 20.38 -30.75
N PRO A 234 19.17 19.19 -30.29
CA PRO A 234 20.44 18.62 -30.68
C PRO A 234 20.41 18.28 -32.18
N PRO A 235 21.52 18.43 -32.92
CA PRO A 235 21.63 17.94 -34.28
C PRO A 235 21.33 16.44 -34.34
N ASP A 236 20.85 15.97 -35.49
CA ASP A 236 20.45 14.57 -35.72
C ASP A 236 21.69 13.66 -35.91
N ASP A 237 22.54 13.62 -34.87
CA ASP A 237 23.78 12.85 -34.81
C ASP A 237 23.62 11.59 -33.94
N ALA A 238 24.36 10.53 -34.29
CA ALA A 238 24.37 9.26 -33.58
C ALA A 238 25.02 9.38 -32.18
N VAL A 239 24.47 8.68 -31.19
CA VAL A 239 25.06 8.57 -29.85
C VAL A 239 26.30 7.68 -29.89
N HIS A 240 27.45 8.20 -29.47
CA HIS A 240 28.70 7.46 -29.36
C HIS A 240 28.93 6.99 -27.91
N LYS A 241 29.29 5.72 -27.73
CA LYS A 241 29.64 5.17 -26.40
C LYS A 241 31.16 5.07 -26.27
N ARG A 242 31.74 5.77 -25.32
CA ARG A 242 33.16 5.65 -24.96
C ARG A 242 33.30 4.81 -23.69
N LYS A 243 34.29 3.91 -23.64
CA LYS A 243 34.70 3.26 -22.39
C LYS A 243 35.72 4.14 -21.66
N GLY A 244 35.40 4.56 -20.44
CA GLY A 244 36.35 5.12 -19.47
C GLY A 244 37.18 4.04 -18.79
N ALA A 245 37.85 4.38 -17.69
CA ALA A 245 38.63 3.44 -16.90
C ALA A 245 37.73 2.40 -16.18
N TYR A 246 36.56 2.82 -15.70
CA TYR A 246 35.61 1.96 -14.99
C TYR A 246 34.14 2.18 -15.39
N LEU A 247 33.77 3.32 -16.02
CA LEU A 247 32.39 3.62 -16.47
C LEU A 247 32.25 3.88 -17.98
N PRO A 248 31.14 3.45 -18.61
CA PRO A 248 30.80 3.85 -19.97
C PRO A 248 30.20 5.27 -19.99
N HIS A 249 30.69 6.11 -20.90
CA HIS A 249 30.19 7.47 -21.11
C HIS A 249 29.50 7.56 -22.48
N TRP A 250 28.29 8.13 -22.53
CA TRP A 250 27.58 8.36 -23.78
C TRP A 250 27.77 9.80 -24.22
N THR A 251 28.20 10.01 -25.46
CA THR A 251 28.46 11.34 -26.02
C THR A 251 27.69 11.51 -27.32
N LYS A 252 26.88 12.56 -27.38
CA LYS A 252 26.24 13.13 -28.56
C LYS A 252 26.68 14.60 -28.74
N ALA A 253 27.07 14.97 -29.95
CA ALA A 253 27.54 16.32 -30.25
C ALA A 253 26.45 17.36 -29.96
N GLY A 254 26.83 18.52 -29.42
CA GLY A 254 25.93 19.63 -29.12
C GLY A 254 24.85 19.35 -28.05
N SER A 255 24.93 18.22 -27.34
CA SER A 255 23.95 17.84 -26.31
C SER A 255 24.31 18.37 -24.93
N THR A 256 23.33 18.40 -24.04
CA THR A 256 23.49 18.83 -22.65
C THR A 256 23.77 17.64 -21.75
N TYR A 257 24.68 17.81 -20.79
CA TYR A 257 25.08 16.77 -19.85
C TYR A 257 24.94 17.25 -18.41
N SER A 258 24.44 16.38 -17.54
CA SER A 258 24.60 16.47 -16.09
C SER A 258 25.83 15.69 -15.70
N VAL A 259 26.79 16.29 -15.00
CA VAL A 259 28.07 15.70 -14.65
C VAL A 259 28.33 15.82 -13.16
N THR A 260 28.75 14.72 -12.54
CA THR A 260 29.13 14.64 -11.12
C THR A 260 30.60 14.27 -10.99
N PHE A 261 31.38 15.08 -10.28
CA PHE A 261 32.76 14.73 -9.91
C PHE A 261 33.02 15.01 -8.43
N ARG A 262 33.93 14.24 -7.81
CA ARG A 262 34.02 14.14 -6.34
C ARG A 262 35.44 14.10 -5.81
N LEU A 263 35.61 14.46 -4.53
CA LEU A 263 36.89 14.40 -3.83
C LEU A 263 37.41 12.95 -3.77
N ALA A 264 38.73 12.78 -3.80
CA ALA A 264 39.37 11.46 -3.85
C ALA A 264 39.03 10.58 -2.63
N ASP A 265 38.74 11.20 -1.49
CA ASP A 265 38.44 10.54 -0.21
C ASP A 265 36.93 10.44 0.11
N SER A 266 36.07 10.99 -0.75
CA SER A 266 34.61 11.00 -0.56
C SER A 266 34.00 9.60 -0.54
N LEU A 267 34.65 8.66 -1.23
CA LEU A 267 34.29 7.24 -1.29
C LEU A 267 35.57 6.39 -1.11
N PRO A 268 35.87 5.98 0.14
CA PRO A 268 37.05 5.18 0.43
C PRO A 268 37.10 3.88 -0.38
N ALA A 269 38.31 3.42 -0.71
CA ALA A 269 38.52 2.20 -1.50
C ALA A 269 37.80 0.97 -0.89
N GLU A 270 37.74 0.86 0.43
CA GLU A 270 37.03 -0.22 1.14
C GLU A 270 35.51 -0.24 0.86
N VAL A 271 34.88 0.95 0.75
CA VAL A 271 33.44 1.06 0.43
C VAL A 271 33.19 0.64 -1.01
N MET A 272 34.08 1.08 -1.92
CA MET A 272 34.02 0.70 -3.33
C MET A 272 34.29 -0.79 -3.53
N GLU A 273 35.26 -1.37 -2.83
CA GLU A 273 35.55 -2.81 -2.85
C GLU A 273 34.38 -3.62 -2.32
N ARG A 274 33.74 -3.18 -1.23
CA ARG A 274 32.54 -3.83 -0.70
C ARG A 274 31.41 -3.83 -1.73
N TRP A 275 31.12 -2.69 -2.37
CA TRP A 275 30.08 -2.63 -3.40
C TRP A 275 30.44 -3.42 -4.66
N GLN A 276 31.73 -3.48 -5.02
CA GLN A 276 32.21 -4.36 -6.09
C GLN A 276 32.02 -5.84 -5.74
N GLN A 277 32.30 -6.25 -4.50
CA GLN A 277 32.06 -7.62 -4.03
C GLN A 277 30.57 -7.97 -4.03
N GLU A 278 29.71 -7.05 -3.57
CA GLU A 278 28.25 -7.20 -3.61
C GLU A 278 27.78 -7.38 -5.07
N ARG A 279 28.25 -6.53 -5.99
CA ARG A 279 27.96 -6.65 -7.44
C ARG A 279 28.43 -7.97 -8.03
N GLU A 280 29.69 -8.35 -7.78
CA GLU A 280 30.24 -9.60 -8.27
C GLU A 280 29.48 -10.81 -7.73
N SER A 281 29.00 -10.74 -6.50
CA SER A 281 28.19 -11.82 -5.91
C SER A 281 26.86 -11.99 -6.64
N ILE A 282 26.22 -10.88 -7.05
CA ILE A 282 24.97 -10.91 -7.82
C ILE A 282 25.24 -11.53 -9.20
N CYS A 283 26.26 -11.06 -9.92
CA CYS A 283 26.61 -11.60 -11.23
C CYS A 283 27.03 -13.08 -11.17
N LYS A 284 27.88 -13.47 -10.20
CA LYS A 284 28.34 -14.85 -10.02
C LYS A 284 27.20 -15.81 -9.65
N ARG A 285 26.17 -15.35 -8.91
CA ARG A 285 24.98 -16.17 -8.61
C ARG A 285 24.18 -16.49 -9.87
N ALA A 286 23.99 -15.50 -10.76
CA ALA A 286 23.31 -15.71 -12.04
C ALA A 286 24.12 -16.64 -12.97
N GLU A 287 25.44 -16.42 -13.07
CA GLU A 287 26.35 -17.26 -13.86
C GLU A 287 26.41 -18.71 -13.35
N ALA A 288 26.50 -18.93 -12.04
CA ALA A 288 26.52 -20.27 -11.44
C ALA A 288 25.22 -21.05 -11.69
N GLN A 289 24.12 -20.33 -11.94
CA GLN A 289 22.81 -20.90 -12.26
C GLN A 289 22.56 -20.98 -13.77
N GLY A 290 23.52 -20.58 -14.61
CA GLY A 290 23.41 -20.64 -16.07
C GLY A 290 22.28 -19.78 -16.64
N ARG A 291 21.90 -18.70 -15.95
CA ARG A 291 20.78 -17.83 -16.32
C ARG A 291 21.23 -16.39 -16.49
N GLU A 292 20.45 -15.62 -17.24
CA GLU A 292 20.59 -14.17 -17.24
C GLU A 292 20.18 -13.58 -15.88
N LEU A 293 20.65 -12.37 -15.61
CA LEU A 293 20.27 -11.61 -14.42
C LEU A 293 18.75 -11.38 -14.42
N THR A 294 18.09 -11.64 -13.30
CA THR A 294 16.66 -11.33 -13.13
C THR A 294 16.43 -9.82 -13.15
N GLU A 295 15.18 -9.40 -13.33
CA GLU A 295 14.78 -7.99 -13.27
C GLU A 295 15.11 -7.38 -11.90
N HIS A 296 14.81 -8.09 -10.81
CA HIS A 296 15.20 -7.67 -9.46
C HIS A 296 16.72 -7.54 -9.26
N GLU A 297 17.52 -8.43 -9.83
CA GLU A 297 18.99 -8.31 -9.77
C GLU A 297 19.51 -7.16 -10.64
N HIS A 298 18.84 -6.83 -11.74
CA HIS A 298 19.13 -5.61 -12.50
C HIS A 298 18.82 -4.35 -11.70
N GLU A 299 17.68 -4.31 -11.01
CA GLU A 299 17.29 -3.22 -10.10
C GLU A 299 18.28 -3.07 -8.94
N GLU A 300 18.66 -4.18 -8.31
CA GLU A 300 19.63 -4.20 -7.20
C GLU A 300 21.00 -3.69 -7.67
N LEU A 301 21.44 -4.11 -8.86
CA LEU A 301 22.68 -3.62 -9.48
C LEU A 301 22.60 -2.12 -9.84
N GLN A 302 21.46 -1.61 -10.30
CA GLN A 302 21.29 -0.18 -10.58
C GLN A 302 21.29 0.65 -9.30
N ARG A 303 20.52 0.25 -8.27
CA ARG A 303 20.46 0.93 -6.97
C ARG A 303 21.82 1.02 -6.28
N LEU A 304 22.66 -0.02 -6.42
CA LEU A 304 24.02 -0.02 -5.89
C LEU A 304 24.91 1.08 -6.47
N TYR A 305 24.69 1.49 -7.72
CA TYR A 305 25.55 2.43 -8.44
C TYR A 305 24.99 3.85 -8.58
N SER A 306 23.67 4.07 -8.51
CA SER A 306 23.06 5.40 -8.49
C SER A 306 22.76 5.85 -7.06
N ASP A 307 21.71 5.29 -6.45
CA ASP A 307 21.06 5.86 -5.28
C ASP A 307 21.92 5.73 -4.03
N ARG A 308 22.62 4.60 -3.91
CA ARG A 308 23.49 4.34 -2.75
C ARG A 308 24.77 5.17 -2.81
N VAL A 309 25.30 5.43 -4.01
CA VAL A 309 26.47 6.30 -4.21
C VAL A 309 26.09 7.73 -3.87
N GLU A 310 24.97 8.21 -4.39
CA GLU A 310 24.46 9.57 -4.11
C GLU A 310 24.14 9.77 -2.63
N SER A 311 23.39 8.84 -2.01
CA SER A 311 23.09 8.90 -0.57
C SER A 311 24.35 8.89 0.29
N TYR A 312 25.37 8.11 -0.08
CA TYR A 312 26.65 8.09 0.63
C TYR A 312 27.42 9.41 0.46
N LEU A 313 27.42 9.98 -0.74
CA LEU A 313 28.05 11.28 -0.99
C LEU A 313 27.35 12.41 -0.21
N ASP A 314 26.02 12.43 -0.22
CA ASP A 314 25.17 13.40 0.51
C ASP A 314 25.38 13.33 2.03
N SER A 315 25.75 12.16 2.55
CA SER A 315 26.09 11.96 3.98
C SER A 315 27.38 12.67 4.40
N GLY A 316 28.15 13.25 3.47
CA GLY A 316 29.31 14.08 3.79
C GLY A 316 30.52 13.29 4.29
N HIS A 317 30.76 12.08 3.77
CA HIS A 317 31.95 11.31 4.07
C HIS A 317 33.23 11.92 3.46
N GLY A 318 34.39 11.56 4.01
CA GLY A 318 35.69 12.17 3.69
C GLY A 318 35.94 13.47 4.45
N GLN A 319 37.01 14.18 4.08
CA GLN A 319 37.42 15.44 4.69
C GLN A 319 36.47 16.61 4.39
N CYS A 320 35.57 16.45 3.41
CA CYS A 320 34.63 17.48 3.00
C CYS A 320 35.31 18.85 2.73
N ALA A 321 36.44 18.84 2.03
CA ALA A 321 37.26 20.03 1.81
C ALA A 321 36.49 21.18 1.12
N LEU A 322 35.40 20.88 0.41
CA LEU A 322 34.55 21.89 -0.25
C LEU A 322 33.60 22.60 0.73
N ARG A 323 33.55 22.20 2.01
CA ARG A 323 32.95 23.05 3.08
C ARG A 323 33.73 24.33 3.32
N ASP A 324 35.02 24.35 2.99
CA ASP A 324 35.80 25.58 3.03
C ASP A 324 35.38 26.49 1.88
N SER A 325 34.69 27.58 2.22
CA SER A 325 34.25 28.62 1.30
C SER A 325 35.37 29.14 0.39
N ARG A 326 36.63 29.14 0.82
CA ARG A 326 37.77 29.57 -0.01
C ARG A 326 38.01 28.58 -1.16
N ILE A 327 37.84 27.29 -0.90
CA ILE A 327 38.05 26.21 -1.86
C ILE A 327 36.84 26.08 -2.78
N ALA A 328 35.63 26.09 -2.22
CA ALA A 328 34.41 26.10 -3.03
C ALA A 328 34.34 27.32 -3.97
N LYS A 329 34.83 28.49 -3.53
CA LYS A 329 34.99 29.66 -4.41
C LYS A 329 35.90 29.38 -5.60
N VAL A 330 37.05 28.76 -5.39
CA VAL A 330 37.99 28.40 -6.46
C VAL A 330 37.34 27.47 -7.47
N VAL A 331 36.55 26.50 -7.01
CA VAL A 331 35.81 25.59 -7.87
C VAL A 331 34.74 26.33 -8.67
N ALA A 332 33.92 27.15 -8.01
CA ALA A 332 32.88 27.94 -8.67
C ALA A 332 33.45 28.90 -9.71
N ASP A 333 34.53 29.61 -9.38
CA ASP A 333 35.22 30.53 -10.29
C ASP A 333 35.81 29.75 -11.49
N SER A 334 36.31 28.53 -11.28
CA SER A 334 36.80 27.66 -12.36
C SER A 334 35.68 27.18 -13.29
N LEU A 335 34.49 26.87 -12.76
CA LEU A 335 33.31 26.51 -13.58
C LEU A 335 32.87 27.69 -14.45
N LYS A 336 32.90 28.91 -13.91
CA LYS A 336 32.48 30.13 -14.63
C LYS A 336 33.52 30.65 -15.63
N HIS A 337 34.79 30.30 -15.49
CA HIS A 337 35.88 30.95 -16.21
C HIS A 337 35.81 30.82 -17.75
N PHE A 338 35.41 29.66 -18.26
CA PHE A 338 35.30 29.39 -19.71
C PHE A 338 33.85 29.24 -20.19
N ASP A 339 32.90 29.70 -19.38
CA ASP A 339 31.50 29.75 -19.73
C ASP A 339 31.27 30.66 -20.97
N GLY A 340 30.49 30.18 -21.94
CA GLY A 340 30.30 30.79 -23.26
C GLY A 340 31.52 30.72 -24.19
N GLN A 341 32.63 30.10 -23.78
CA GLN A 341 33.85 29.97 -24.58
C GLN A 341 34.21 28.52 -24.91
N ARG A 342 34.12 27.62 -23.91
CA ARG A 342 34.38 26.17 -24.07
C ARG A 342 33.13 25.33 -23.87
N TYR A 343 32.19 25.84 -23.09
CA TYR A 343 30.92 25.21 -22.79
C TYR A 343 29.91 26.29 -22.40
N ASP A 344 28.64 26.01 -22.60
CA ASP A 344 27.55 26.78 -22.02
C ASP A 344 27.22 26.19 -20.65
N LEU A 345 27.51 26.92 -19.59
CA LEU A 345 27.21 26.50 -18.23
C LEU A 345 25.73 26.78 -17.94
N ILE A 346 25.02 25.78 -17.41
CA ILE A 346 23.57 25.86 -17.18
C ILE A 346 23.27 25.97 -15.70
N ALA A 347 23.64 24.95 -14.92
CA ALA A 347 23.44 24.91 -13.47
C ALA A 347 24.59 24.17 -12.80
N TRP A 348 24.93 24.51 -11.57
CA TRP A 348 25.95 23.81 -10.80
C TRP A 348 25.69 23.94 -9.30
N VAL A 349 26.15 22.93 -8.55
CA VAL A 349 26.21 22.95 -7.09
C VAL A 349 27.50 22.28 -6.63
N ILE A 350 28.15 22.90 -5.65
CA ILE A 350 29.33 22.35 -4.98
C ILE A 350 28.87 21.86 -3.62
N MET A 351 28.74 20.54 -3.49
CA MET A 351 28.44 19.86 -2.24
C MET A 351 29.71 19.73 -1.38
N PRO A 352 29.62 19.43 -0.08
CA PRO A 352 30.77 19.31 0.83
C PRO A 352 31.94 18.46 0.32
N ASN A 353 31.68 17.41 -0.45
CA ASN A 353 32.69 16.47 -0.94
C ASN A 353 32.56 16.14 -2.45
N HIS A 354 31.63 16.75 -3.18
CA HIS A 354 31.42 16.53 -4.60
C HIS A 354 30.77 17.74 -5.30
N VAL A 355 30.69 17.70 -6.62
CA VAL A 355 30.15 18.78 -7.45
C VAL A 355 29.22 18.17 -8.50
N HIS A 356 28.02 18.73 -8.63
CA HIS A 356 27.16 18.49 -9.79
C HIS A 356 27.18 19.71 -10.71
N VAL A 357 27.27 19.50 -12.02
CA VAL A 357 27.28 20.56 -13.02
C VAL A 357 26.56 20.12 -14.29
N ILE A 358 25.66 20.97 -14.77
CA ILE A 358 24.96 20.83 -16.04
C ILE A 358 25.55 21.83 -17.01
N PHE A 359 26.00 21.34 -18.16
CA PHE A 359 26.58 22.17 -19.21
C PHE A 359 26.43 21.53 -20.59
N ARG A 360 26.53 22.36 -21.62
CA ARG A 360 26.63 21.94 -23.02
C ARG A 360 28.04 22.23 -23.53
N PRO A 361 28.84 21.22 -23.91
CA PRO A 361 30.12 21.45 -24.57
C PRO A 361 29.94 22.20 -25.90
N LEU A 362 30.77 23.20 -26.16
CA LEU A 362 30.79 23.88 -27.46
C LEU A 362 31.57 23.06 -28.49
N GLU A 363 31.41 23.40 -29.77
CA GLU A 363 32.00 22.64 -30.88
C GLU A 363 33.53 22.48 -30.72
N GLY A 364 34.01 21.25 -30.91
CA GLY A 364 35.43 20.91 -30.75
C GLY A 364 35.90 20.67 -29.31
N MET A 365 35.03 20.86 -28.30
CA MET A 365 35.36 20.60 -26.90
C MET A 365 34.77 19.28 -26.41
N ALA A 366 35.63 18.37 -25.93
CA ALA A 366 35.18 17.13 -25.31
C ALA A 366 35.01 17.31 -23.78
N ILE A 367 33.99 16.65 -23.20
CA ILE A 367 33.73 16.62 -21.76
C ILE A 367 34.99 16.31 -20.92
N PRO A 368 35.84 15.32 -21.27
CA PRO A 368 37.05 15.01 -20.52
C PRO A 368 38.06 16.16 -20.49
N ASP A 369 38.19 16.93 -21.58
CA ASP A 369 39.13 18.04 -21.65
C ASP A 369 38.66 19.21 -20.78
N ILE A 370 37.34 19.44 -20.75
CA ILE A 370 36.69 20.43 -19.87
C ILE A 370 36.90 20.04 -18.41
N LEU A 371 36.60 18.79 -18.04
CA LEU A 371 36.79 18.29 -16.67
C LEU A 371 38.26 18.28 -16.25
N HIS A 372 39.17 17.91 -17.15
CA HIS A 372 40.60 17.98 -16.87
C HIS A 372 41.04 19.42 -16.58
N SER A 373 40.54 20.39 -17.36
CA SER A 373 40.80 21.81 -17.13
C SER A 373 40.30 22.26 -15.76
N TRP A 374 39.07 21.90 -15.37
CA TRP A 374 38.53 22.25 -14.04
C TRP A 374 39.30 21.58 -12.91
N LYS A 375 39.47 20.25 -12.99
CA LYS A 375 40.11 19.47 -11.92
C LYS A 375 41.57 19.86 -11.72
N SER A 376 42.35 20.02 -12.79
CA SER A 376 43.79 20.36 -12.68
C SER A 376 44.02 21.75 -12.08
N TYR A 377 43.23 22.76 -12.48
CA TYR A 377 43.32 24.10 -11.93
C TYR A 377 42.94 24.13 -10.44
N THR A 378 41.80 23.52 -10.10
CA THR A 378 41.23 23.53 -8.75
C THR A 378 42.06 22.71 -7.77
N VAL A 379 42.64 21.56 -8.16
CA VAL A 379 43.58 20.79 -7.32
C VAL A 379 44.74 21.66 -6.87
N ASN A 380 45.41 22.35 -7.80
CA ASN A 380 46.60 23.15 -7.48
C ASN A 380 46.29 24.26 -6.48
N LYS A 381 45.16 24.93 -6.65
CA LYS A 381 44.71 26.02 -5.77
C LYS A 381 44.18 25.52 -4.42
N ALA A 382 43.42 24.42 -4.41
CA ALA A 382 42.91 23.82 -3.18
C ALA A 382 44.07 23.30 -2.30
N ASN A 383 45.04 22.61 -2.89
CA ASN A 383 46.22 22.13 -2.18
C ASN A 383 47.07 23.27 -1.62
N GLN A 384 47.21 24.38 -2.35
CA GLN A 384 47.87 25.59 -1.86
C GLN A 384 47.14 26.18 -0.63
N LEU A 385 45.80 26.22 -0.65
CA LEU A 385 44.99 26.74 0.46
C LEU A 385 44.98 25.83 1.70
N LEU A 386 45.06 24.51 1.47
CA LEU A 386 45.10 23.49 2.53
C LEU A 386 46.51 23.25 3.07
N GLY A 387 47.56 23.78 2.41
CA GLY A 387 48.95 23.55 2.80
C GLY A 387 49.40 22.10 2.64
N GLN A 388 48.80 21.37 1.70
CA GLN A 388 49.05 19.94 1.48
C GLN A 388 49.46 19.66 0.03
N THR A 389 50.01 18.47 -0.20
CA THR A 389 50.34 17.96 -1.54
C THR A 389 49.76 16.55 -1.68
N GLY A 390 49.01 16.28 -2.74
CA GLY A 390 48.38 14.97 -2.95
C GLY A 390 47.19 15.02 -3.91
N GLU A 391 46.52 13.88 -4.07
CA GLU A 391 45.27 13.78 -4.84
C GLU A 391 44.14 14.52 -4.11
N PHE A 392 43.42 15.36 -4.86
CA PHE A 392 42.29 16.14 -4.35
C PHE A 392 40.97 15.67 -4.97
N TRP A 393 40.93 15.54 -6.29
CA TRP A 393 39.79 14.96 -7.01
C TRP A 393 40.02 13.48 -7.29
N GLN A 394 38.95 12.70 -7.25
CA GLN A 394 38.95 11.38 -7.86
C GLN A 394 39.17 11.52 -9.38
N PRO A 395 39.97 10.65 -10.02
CA PRO A 395 40.22 10.74 -11.46
C PRO A 395 38.94 10.69 -12.31
N GLU A 396 38.02 9.77 -11.98
CA GLU A 396 36.79 9.53 -12.74
C GLU A 396 35.66 10.52 -12.40
N TYR A 397 34.59 10.49 -13.19
CA TYR A 397 33.39 11.29 -13.03
C TYR A 397 32.18 10.50 -13.56
N TYR A 398 30.98 10.93 -13.19
CA TYR A 398 29.72 10.39 -13.70
C TYR A 398 29.08 11.42 -14.62
N ASP A 399 28.45 10.99 -15.71
CA ASP A 399 27.71 11.85 -16.62
C ASP A 399 26.37 11.22 -17.03
N HIS A 400 25.39 12.07 -17.25
CA HIS A 400 24.07 11.74 -17.77
C HIS A 400 23.78 12.65 -18.97
N LEU A 401 23.50 12.03 -20.12
CA LEU A 401 23.05 12.72 -21.32
C LEU A 401 21.58 13.11 -21.12
N ILE A 402 21.31 14.41 -21.09
CA ILE A 402 19.95 14.93 -20.95
C ILE A 402 19.20 14.75 -22.27
N ARG A 403 18.06 14.07 -22.22
CA ARG A 403 17.40 13.53 -23.44
C ARG A 403 16.26 14.39 -23.96
N ASP A 404 15.53 15.03 -23.05
CA ASP A 404 14.34 15.81 -23.35
C ASP A 404 14.13 16.94 -22.33
N GLU A 405 13.08 17.74 -22.54
CA GLU A 405 12.77 18.90 -21.72
C GLU A 405 12.35 18.52 -20.29
N LYS A 406 11.69 17.37 -20.09
CA LYS A 406 11.31 16.88 -18.75
C LYS A 406 12.55 16.47 -17.97
N ASP A 407 13.45 15.70 -18.59
CA ASP A 407 14.74 15.28 -18.03
C ASP A 407 15.63 16.50 -17.73
N TYR A 408 15.63 17.51 -18.61
CA TYR A 408 16.32 18.77 -18.39
C TYR A 408 15.85 19.47 -17.11
N PHE A 409 14.54 19.67 -16.95
CA PHE A 409 14.00 20.31 -15.75
C PHE A 409 14.24 19.49 -14.49
N TYR A 410 14.12 18.16 -14.57
CA TYR A 410 14.42 17.27 -13.45
C TYR A 410 15.87 17.41 -12.99
N GLN A 411 16.83 17.33 -13.91
CA GLN A 411 18.26 17.43 -13.60
C GLN A 411 18.63 18.80 -13.05
N VAL A 412 18.11 19.89 -13.64
CA VAL A 412 18.34 21.25 -13.12
C VAL A 412 17.78 21.39 -11.71
N ASN A 413 16.56 20.90 -11.47
CA ASN A 413 15.96 20.93 -10.13
C ASN A 413 16.77 20.08 -9.14
N TYR A 414 17.24 18.89 -9.54
CA TYR A 414 18.09 18.03 -8.72
C TYR A 414 19.38 18.74 -8.28
N VAL A 415 20.07 19.43 -9.19
CA VAL A 415 21.29 20.20 -8.91
C VAL A 415 21.00 21.34 -7.93
N VAL A 416 19.90 22.06 -8.12
CA VAL A 416 19.56 23.23 -7.29
C VAL A 416 19.08 22.80 -5.89
N MET A 417 18.34 21.71 -5.77
CA MET A 417 17.74 21.25 -4.51
C MET A 417 18.66 20.35 -3.68
N ASN A 418 19.79 19.92 -4.24
CA ASN A 418 20.74 19.03 -3.58
C ASN A 418 21.21 19.50 -2.19
N PRO A 419 21.54 20.79 -1.96
CA PRO A 419 21.91 21.26 -0.63
C PRO A 419 20.80 21.09 0.38
N ALA A 420 19.55 21.38 0.01
CA ALA A 420 18.40 21.22 0.88
C ALA A 420 18.14 19.74 1.23
N LYS A 421 18.25 18.85 0.23
CA LYS A 421 18.15 17.39 0.42
C LYS A 421 19.21 16.88 1.41
N ALA A 422 20.43 17.42 1.38
CA ALA A 422 21.53 17.07 2.27
C ALA A 422 21.49 17.79 3.64
N GLY A 423 20.44 18.56 3.94
CA GLY A 423 20.31 19.31 5.20
C GLY A 423 21.31 20.47 5.35
N LEU A 424 21.78 21.04 4.23
CA LEU A 424 22.71 22.16 4.21
C LEU A 424 21.95 23.50 4.16
N ASP A 425 21.65 24.03 5.33
CA ASP A 425 20.99 25.33 5.48
C ASP A 425 21.89 26.49 5.03
N ASN A 426 21.33 27.45 4.28
CA ASN A 426 22.03 28.64 3.79
C ASN A 426 23.30 28.36 2.94
N TRP A 427 23.31 27.24 2.22
CA TRP A 427 24.46 26.83 1.41
C TRP A 427 24.68 27.72 0.18
N LEU A 428 25.78 28.45 0.15
CA LEU A 428 26.03 29.51 -0.86
C LEU A 428 26.57 29.00 -2.20
N TRP A 429 26.93 27.72 -2.31
CA TRP A 429 27.68 27.20 -3.46
C TRP A 429 26.80 26.51 -4.49
N VAL A 430 25.83 27.25 -5.01
CA VAL A 430 24.93 26.86 -6.10
C VAL A 430 24.79 28.03 -7.09
N GLY A 431 24.62 27.78 -8.39
CA GLY A 431 24.42 28.85 -9.38
C GLY A 431 24.23 28.38 -10.82
N GLY A 432 24.09 29.34 -11.76
CA GLY A 432 24.01 29.11 -13.22
C GLY A 432 25.11 29.82 -14.02
N GLY A 433 25.10 29.68 -15.34
CA GLY A 433 26.07 30.29 -16.28
C GLY A 433 25.54 31.48 -17.10
N THR A 434 26.21 31.86 -18.19
CA THR A 434 25.95 33.04 -19.04
C THR A 434 24.99 32.75 -20.20
N ALA A 435 24.92 31.50 -20.67
CA ALA A 435 23.84 31.02 -21.54
C ALA A 435 22.47 31.07 -20.83
N PHE A 436 22.50 31.28 -19.51
CA PHE A 436 21.39 31.64 -18.67
C PHE A 436 21.07 33.16 -18.73
N GLN A 437 21.57 33.96 -19.68
CA GLN A 437 21.34 35.42 -19.68
C GLN A 437 21.15 36.13 -21.04
N ALA A 438 21.18 35.46 -22.20
CA ALA A 438 21.23 36.18 -23.49
C ALA A 438 20.27 35.65 -24.56
N VAL A 439 19.09 36.26 -24.69
CA VAL A 439 18.40 36.47 -25.99
C VAL A 439 17.59 37.78 -25.96
N ASP A 440 18.17 38.87 -26.47
CA ASP A 440 17.45 40.09 -26.86
C ASP A 440 16.87 39.93 -28.27
N VAL A 441 15.62 40.34 -28.51
CA VAL A 441 15.11 40.53 -29.88
C VAL A 441 14.35 41.84 -30.00
N ASP A 442 14.95 42.71 -30.81
CA ASP A 442 14.49 44.01 -31.30
C ASP A 442 13.13 43.94 -31.99
N THR A 443 12.22 44.85 -31.64
CA THR A 443 10.87 44.97 -32.21
C THR A 443 10.83 46.01 -33.32
N ALA A 444 10.68 45.61 -34.59
CA ALA A 444 10.02 46.44 -35.61
C ALA A 444 9.71 45.69 -36.93
N SER A 445 8.45 45.83 -37.36
CA SER A 445 7.91 45.72 -38.73
C SER A 445 7.79 44.33 -39.39
N VAL A 446 6.55 43.86 -39.61
CA VAL A 446 5.79 44.04 -40.87
C VAL A 446 4.44 43.32 -40.73
N SER A 447 3.38 44.04 -41.07
CA SER A 447 1.99 43.60 -41.19
C SER A 447 1.75 42.72 -42.43
N GLY A 448 0.93 41.67 -42.29
CA GLY A 448 0.34 40.96 -43.44
C GLY A 448 -0.58 39.80 -43.01
N HIS A 449 -1.85 39.89 -43.42
CA HIS A 449 -2.94 38.95 -43.10
C HIS A 449 -2.76 37.52 -43.66
N GLY A 450 -3.22 36.51 -42.90
CA GLY A 450 -3.53 35.17 -43.40
C GLY A 450 -3.72 34.12 -42.30
N GLN A 451 -4.98 33.78 -42.02
CA GLN A 451 -5.53 32.53 -41.48
C GLN A 451 -4.64 31.65 -40.58
N ASP A 452 -4.90 31.69 -39.26
CA ASP A 452 -5.06 30.58 -38.30
C ASP A 452 -4.88 31.12 -36.87
N ALA A 453 -5.93 31.07 -36.06
CA ALA A 453 -5.92 31.50 -34.64
C ALA A 453 -6.72 30.45 -33.84
N HIS A 454 -6.19 29.84 -32.78
CA HIS A 454 -6.04 30.53 -31.50
C HIS A 454 -4.76 30.14 -30.73
N ALA A 455 -3.72 30.93 -30.94
CA ALA A 455 -2.84 31.51 -29.92
C ALA A 455 -2.65 32.98 -30.38
N ALA A 456 -2.62 34.05 -29.60
CA ALA A 456 -2.55 34.29 -28.16
C ALA A 456 -3.10 35.71 -27.90
N ASN A 457 -3.41 36.05 -26.65
CA ASN A 457 -3.48 37.43 -26.18
C ASN A 457 -2.64 37.49 -24.87
N THR A 458 -1.38 37.90 -25.00
CA THR A 458 -0.78 39.16 -24.49
C THR A 458 -0.54 39.25 -22.98
N GLY A 459 0.75 39.28 -22.62
CA GLY A 459 1.34 40.27 -21.70
C GLY A 459 0.90 40.29 -20.24
N ARG A 460 1.54 39.45 -19.41
CA ARG A 460 1.83 39.78 -18.00
C ARG A 460 3.22 39.25 -17.62
N MET A 461 3.97 40.05 -16.86
CA MET A 461 5.28 39.72 -16.26
C MET A 461 5.24 38.36 -15.53
N PRO A 462 6.37 37.63 -15.31
CA PRO A 462 6.33 36.44 -14.48
C PRO A 462 6.07 36.86 -13.03
N VAL A 463 4.80 36.77 -12.66
CA VAL A 463 4.25 36.87 -11.31
C VAL A 463 4.88 35.73 -10.50
N PRO A 464 5.11 35.87 -9.17
CA PRO A 464 5.34 34.71 -8.31
C PRO A 464 4.43 33.55 -8.73
N ARG A 465 4.91 32.28 -8.73
CA ARG A 465 4.02 31.13 -8.91
C ARG A 465 3.13 31.07 -7.68
N VAL A 466 2.04 31.82 -7.78
CA VAL A 466 0.94 31.83 -6.86
C VAL A 466 0.29 30.46 -7.02
N ILE A 467 0.46 29.61 -6.02
CA ILE A 467 -0.29 28.36 -5.95
C ILE A 467 -1.68 28.74 -5.45
N GLU A 468 -2.67 28.62 -6.33
CA GLU A 468 -4.08 28.88 -6.00
C GLU A 468 -4.83 27.61 -5.61
N HIS A 469 -4.36 26.45 -6.05
CA HIS A 469 -4.94 25.13 -5.75
C HIS A 469 -3.83 24.08 -5.59
N ILE A 470 -4.15 23.00 -4.89
CA ILE A 470 -3.34 21.77 -4.86
C ILE A 470 -4.12 20.64 -5.52
N THR A 471 -3.43 19.64 -6.04
CA THR A 471 -4.09 18.50 -6.71
C THR A 471 -3.93 17.26 -5.85
N VAL A 472 -5.04 16.70 -5.38
CA VAL A 472 -5.09 15.40 -4.70
C VAL A 472 -5.52 14.33 -5.69
N ALA A 473 -5.02 13.12 -5.51
CA ALA A 473 -5.34 12.02 -6.40
C ALA A 473 -5.93 10.84 -5.61
N THR A 474 -7.07 10.31 -6.07
CA THR A 474 -7.89 9.37 -5.30
C THR A 474 -8.66 8.40 -6.21
N THR A 475 -8.95 7.20 -5.71
CA THR A 475 -9.91 6.22 -6.30
C THR A 475 -11.31 6.34 -5.71
N ARG A 476 -11.51 7.17 -4.68
CA ARG A 476 -12.79 7.31 -3.98
C ARG A 476 -13.20 8.77 -3.82
N PRO A 477 -13.57 9.47 -4.91
CA PRO A 477 -14.06 10.85 -4.85
C PRO A 477 -15.17 11.05 -3.82
N GLU A 478 -16.11 10.12 -3.68
CA GLU A 478 -17.22 10.23 -2.73
C GLU A 478 -16.79 10.37 -1.26
N THR A 479 -15.63 9.83 -0.89
CA THR A 479 -15.12 9.97 0.47
C THR A 479 -14.63 11.37 0.77
N MET A 480 -14.27 12.17 -0.26
CA MET A 480 -13.70 13.50 -0.06
C MET A 480 -14.58 14.43 0.79
N LEU A 481 -15.89 14.22 0.79
CA LEU A 481 -16.83 14.98 1.62
C LEU A 481 -16.46 14.93 3.13
N GLY A 482 -15.81 13.84 3.55
CA GLY A 482 -15.33 13.60 4.90
C GLY A 482 -13.88 13.98 5.15
N ASP A 483 -13.20 14.64 4.19
CA ASP A 483 -11.79 15.02 4.38
C ASP A 483 -11.64 15.99 5.54
N THR A 484 -10.64 15.73 6.39
CA THR A 484 -10.30 16.60 7.53
C THR A 484 -8.89 17.15 7.46
N ALA A 485 -8.07 16.69 6.52
CA ALA A 485 -6.80 17.29 6.12
C ALA A 485 -6.41 16.89 4.70
N VAL A 486 -5.37 17.53 4.19
CA VAL A 486 -4.55 17.00 3.09
C VAL A 486 -3.16 16.74 3.64
N ALA A 487 -2.64 15.53 3.50
CA ALA A 487 -1.28 15.19 3.91
C ALA A 487 -0.30 15.42 2.76
N MET A 488 0.93 15.82 3.10
CA MET A 488 2.06 15.95 2.18
C MET A 488 3.32 15.38 2.82
N ASN A 489 4.18 14.77 2.01
CA ASN A 489 5.46 14.28 2.50
C ASN A 489 6.35 15.47 2.96
N PRO A 490 6.95 15.43 4.17
CA PRO A 490 7.84 16.51 4.64
C PRO A 490 9.05 16.78 3.71
N SER A 491 9.49 15.77 2.95
CA SER A 491 10.58 15.89 1.97
C SER A 491 10.14 16.47 0.62
N ASP A 492 8.84 16.73 0.42
CA ASP A 492 8.38 17.41 -0.79
C ASP A 492 8.91 18.86 -0.81
N PRO A 493 9.53 19.33 -1.90
CA PRO A 493 10.05 20.70 -2.01
C PRO A 493 9.02 21.80 -1.69
N ARG A 494 7.74 21.53 -1.90
CA ARG A 494 6.64 22.48 -1.66
C ARG A 494 6.22 22.51 -0.19
N ALA A 495 6.63 21.53 0.63
CA ALA A 495 6.18 21.38 2.01
C ALA A 495 6.49 22.62 2.86
N ALA A 496 7.67 23.23 2.68
CA ALA A 496 8.07 24.43 3.43
C ALA A 496 7.11 25.62 3.24
N ALA A 497 6.45 25.74 2.08
CA ALA A 497 5.52 26.81 1.79
C ALA A 497 4.05 26.46 2.12
N LEU A 498 3.69 25.17 2.04
CA LEU A 498 2.31 24.70 2.08
C LEU A 498 1.91 24.02 3.39
N VAL A 499 2.82 23.40 4.13
CA VAL A 499 2.49 22.77 5.41
C VAL A 499 2.00 23.84 6.40
N GLY A 500 0.89 23.55 7.07
CA GLY A 500 0.20 24.49 7.97
C GLY A 500 -0.71 25.50 7.26
N LYS A 501 -0.71 25.55 5.92
CA LYS A 501 -1.74 26.27 5.15
C LYS A 501 -3.05 25.47 5.14
N ARG A 502 -4.10 26.11 4.65
CA ARG A 502 -5.44 25.51 4.58
C ARG A 502 -5.95 25.52 3.15
N VAL A 503 -6.68 24.46 2.81
CA VAL A 503 -7.43 24.37 1.56
C VAL A 503 -8.92 24.37 1.87
N ARG A 504 -9.69 24.90 0.93
CA ARG A 504 -11.14 24.80 0.92
C ARG A 504 -11.52 23.49 0.24
N LEU A 505 -12.16 22.63 1.01
CA LEU A 505 -12.72 21.38 0.52
C LEU A 505 -13.83 21.69 -0.50
N PRO A 506 -13.69 21.29 -1.77
CA PRO A 506 -14.73 21.55 -2.78
C PRO A 506 -16.07 20.89 -2.39
N ILE A 507 -17.20 21.42 -2.88
CA ILE A 507 -18.58 21.00 -2.52
C ILE A 507 -18.97 21.31 -1.06
N VAL A 508 -18.14 20.95 -0.07
CA VAL A 508 -18.44 21.13 1.36
C VAL A 508 -18.13 22.55 1.84
N GLY A 509 -17.06 23.15 1.34
CA GLY A 509 -16.60 24.49 1.72
C GLY A 509 -15.80 24.56 3.02
N ARG A 510 -15.63 23.43 3.74
CA ARG A 510 -14.82 23.28 4.95
C ARG A 510 -13.37 23.69 4.68
N LEU A 511 -12.74 24.39 5.63
CA LEU A 511 -11.31 24.69 5.56
C LEU A 511 -10.53 23.62 6.31
N ILE A 512 -9.70 22.86 5.59
CA ILE A 512 -8.91 21.76 6.14
C ILE A 512 -7.41 22.07 6.03
N PRO A 513 -6.59 21.70 7.04
CA PRO A 513 -5.15 21.95 7.04
C PRO A 513 -4.40 21.05 6.07
N ILE A 514 -3.24 21.53 5.60
CA ILE A 514 -2.20 20.72 4.98
C ILE A 514 -1.23 20.27 6.09
N VAL A 515 -1.13 18.96 6.31
CA VAL A 515 -0.28 18.34 7.35
C VAL A 515 0.93 17.63 6.75
N ALA A 516 2.02 17.55 7.49
CA ALA A 516 3.24 16.87 7.04
C ALA A 516 3.25 15.42 7.55
N ASP A 517 3.23 14.43 6.67
CA ASP A 517 3.22 13.00 7.04
C ASP A 517 4.05 12.16 6.05
N GLU A 518 4.97 11.36 6.58
CA GLU A 518 5.89 10.52 5.79
C GLU A 518 5.18 9.37 5.04
N HIS A 519 3.94 9.04 5.41
CA HIS A 519 3.14 8.04 4.70
C HIS A 519 2.84 8.45 3.25
N VAL A 520 2.86 9.76 2.95
CA VAL A 520 2.59 10.25 1.60
C VAL A 520 3.77 9.95 0.68
N VAL A 521 3.49 9.25 -0.43
CA VAL A 521 4.51 8.88 -1.42
C VAL A 521 4.86 10.10 -2.28
N LEU A 522 6.15 10.34 -2.53
CA LEU A 522 6.60 11.41 -3.42
C LEU A 522 6.27 11.09 -4.89
N PRO A 523 5.91 12.09 -5.71
CA PRO A 523 5.62 11.88 -7.13
C PRO A 523 6.90 11.49 -7.87
N ASN A 524 6.89 10.33 -8.52
CA ASN A 524 7.97 9.90 -9.40
C ASN A 524 7.39 9.09 -10.59
N PRO A 525 7.10 9.76 -11.73
CA PRO A 525 6.51 9.12 -12.90
C PRO A 525 7.38 8.03 -13.54
N ASP A 526 8.68 8.06 -13.27
CA ASP A 526 9.68 7.17 -13.85
C ASP A 526 10.10 6.06 -12.86
N SER A 527 9.44 5.98 -11.69
CA SER A 527 9.61 4.90 -10.72
C SER A 527 8.84 3.66 -11.14
N ASP A 528 9.33 2.46 -10.83
CA ASP A 528 8.54 1.23 -10.96
C ASP A 528 7.47 1.06 -9.87
N ASP A 529 7.49 1.88 -8.82
CA ASP A 529 6.42 1.94 -7.82
C ASP A 529 5.18 2.64 -8.39
N GLU A 530 4.13 1.86 -8.64
CA GLU A 530 2.84 2.36 -9.10
C GLU A 530 2.29 3.49 -8.21
N LYS A 531 2.47 3.45 -6.88
CA LYS A 531 2.00 4.55 -6.01
C LYS A 531 2.73 5.86 -6.31
N ALA A 532 4.02 5.80 -6.62
CA ALA A 532 4.81 6.97 -6.96
C ALA A 532 4.46 7.54 -8.35
N LYS A 533 4.09 6.68 -9.32
CA LYS A 533 3.63 7.09 -10.67
C LYS A 533 2.33 7.90 -10.62
N PHE A 534 1.42 7.53 -9.72
CA PHE A 534 0.11 8.15 -9.58
C PHE A 534 0.05 9.23 -8.49
N SER A 535 1.09 9.36 -7.67
CA SER A 535 1.14 10.38 -6.62
C SER A 535 1.28 11.78 -7.21
N THR A 536 0.62 12.75 -6.56
CA THR A 536 0.81 14.19 -6.79
C THR A 536 1.72 14.82 -5.72
N GLY A 537 2.14 14.03 -4.73
CA GLY A 537 2.74 14.49 -3.46
C GLY A 537 1.72 14.99 -2.43
N PHE A 538 0.42 14.96 -2.74
CA PHE A 538 -0.65 15.26 -1.81
C PHE A 538 -1.64 14.10 -1.70
N LEU A 539 -2.00 13.76 -0.47
CA LEU A 539 -2.97 12.70 -0.16
C LEU A 539 -4.14 13.34 0.59
N LYS A 540 -5.36 13.17 0.09
CA LYS A 540 -6.55 13.53 0.87
C LYS A 540 -6.65 12.63 2.12
N VAL A 541 -7.06 13.17 3.26
CA VAL A 541 -7.13 12.39 4.51
C VAL A 541 -8.57 12.33 5.01
N THR A 542 -9.15 11.13 4.95
CA THR A 542 -10.52 10.77 5.38
C THR A 542 -10.54 9.74 6.51
N PRO A 543 -10.31 10.13 7.77
CA PRO A 543 -10.13 9.17 8.86
C PRO A 543 -11.30 8.21 9.10
N ALA A 544 -12.52 8.58 8.71
CA ALA A 544 -13.70 7.75 8.93
C ALA A 544 -13.94 6.68 7.85
N HIS A 545 -13.17 6.68 6.75
CA HIS A 545 -13.47 5.87 5.55
C HIS A 545 -12.27 5.11 4.98
N ASP A 546 -11.09 5.24 5.59
CA ASP A 546 -9.88 4.53 5.16
C ASP A 546 -8.93 4.23 6.35
N PRO A 547 -8.40 3.00 6.49
CA PRO A 547 -7.50 2.62 7.59
C PRO A 547 -6.18 3.39 7.66
N ASP A 548 -5.57 3.71 6.52
CA ASP A 548 -4.32 4.47 6.47
C ASP A 548 -4.58 5.94 6.82
N ASP A 549 -5.67 6.51 6.31
CA ASP A 549 -6.13 7.85 6.68
C ASP A 549 -6.50 7.96 8.16
N TRP A 550 -7.09 6.92 8.74
CA TRP A 550 -7.36 6.84 10.18
C TRP A 550 -6.06 6.91 10.99
N ALA A 551 -5.03 6.18 10.57
CA ALA A 551 -3.73 6.22 11.23
C ALA A 551 -3.07 7.60 11.11
N ILE A 552 -3.17 8.27 9.95
CA ILE A 552 -2.73 9.67 9.77
C ILE A 552 -3.53 10.58 10.71
N GLY A 553 -4.86 10.43 10.74
CA GLY A 553 -5.75 11.21 11.61
C GLY A 553 -5.39 11.09 13.09
N GLN A 554 -5.03 9.90 13.56
CA GLN A 554 -4.56 9.72 14.94
C GLN A 554 -3.22 10.40 15.22
N ARG A 555 -2.27 10.39 14.27
CA ARG A 555 -0.96 11.05 14.44
C ARG A 555 -1.06 12.57 14.52
N HIS A 556 -2.03 13.15 13.81
CA HIS A 556 -2.22 14.60 13.70
C HIS A 556 -3.43 15.15 14.46
N ASP A 557 -4.08 14.33 15.29
CA ASP A 557 -5.27 14.69 16.09
C ASP A 557 -6.40 15.29 15.23
N LEU A 558 -6.68 14.66 14.08
CA LEU A 558 -7.68 15.12 13.13
C LEU A 558 -9.09 14.66 13.53
N GLU A 559 -10.08 15.47 13.18
CA GLU A 559 -11.48 15.12 13.33
C GLU A 559 -11.85 13.92 12.45
N VAL A 560 -12.79 13.11 12.93
CA VAL A 560 -13.26 11.90 12.27
C VAL A 560 -14.71 12.09 11.83
N ILE A 561 -14.91 12.41 10.56
CA ILE A 561 -16.21 12.76 9.99
C ILE A 561 -16.74 11.62 9.13
N ASN A 562 -17.79 10.94 9.61
CA ASN A 562 -18.46 9.90 8.84
C ASN A 562 -19.59 10.51 7.98
N VAL A 563 -19.46 10.36 6.66
CA VAL A 563 -20.40 10.89 5.64
C VAL A 563 -21.32 9.82 5.06
N MET A 564 -21.23 8.57 5.55
CA MET A 564 -22.00 7.45 5.04
C MET A 564 -22.90 6.83 6.12
N ALA A 565 -24.12 6.49 5.73
CA ALA A 565 -25.02 5.67 6.51
C ALA A 565 -24.58 4.19 6.49
N PRO A 566 -25.10 3.35 7.40
CA PRO A 566 -24.78 1.91 7.44
C PRO A 566 -25.13 1.14 6.15
N ASP A 567 -25.99 1.67 5.28
CA ASP A 567 -26.31 1.07 3.98
C ASP A 567 -25.38 1.55 2.85
N GLY A 568 -24.40 2.40 3.14
CA GLY A 568 -23.47 2.98 2.17
C GLY A 568 -24.00 4.21 1.43
N SER A 569 -25.20 4.69 1.75
CA SER A 569 -25.71 5.96 1.20
C SER A 569 -25.05 7.17 1.86
N ILE A 570 -24.91 8.28 1.12
CA ILE A 570 -24.37 9.53 1.67
C ILE A 570 -25.36 10.11 2.70
N SER A 571 -24.88 10.47 3.89
CA SER A 571 -25.74 10.92 4.99
C SER A 571 -25.05 11.90 5.94
N ASP A 572 -25.82 12.91 6.36
CA ASP A 572 -25.48 13.90 7.39
C ASP A 572 -25.83 13.43 8.82
N LYS A 573 -26.51 12.28 8.97
CA LYS A 573 -27.01 11.80 10.27
C LYS A 573 -26.01 10.98 11.08
N HIS A 574 -24.84 10.69 10.50
CA HIS A 574 -23.88 9.72 11.05
C HIS A 574 -22.53 10.33 11.45
N GLY A 575 -22.44 11.65 11.48
CA GLY A 575 -21.24 12.38 11.93
C GLY A 575 -20.85 13.56 11.03
N TRP A 576 -21.58 13.83 9.95
CA TRP A 576 -21.31 14.93 9.02
C TRP A 576 -22.28 16.11 9.25
N GLU A 577 -21.90 17.01 10.15
CA GLU A 577 -22.78 18.08 10.64
C GLU A 577 -22.76 19.36 9.77
N ASP A 578 -21.76 19.55 8.92
CA ASP A 578 -21.55 20.76 8.12
C ASP A 578 -21.96 20.61 6.64
N ALA A 579 -22.80 19.62 6.32
CA ALA A 579 -23.43 19.39 5.01
C ALA A 579 -24.49 20.47 4.64
N THR A 580 -24.07 21.74 4.65
CA THR A 580 -24.95 22.90 4.54
C THR A 580 -24.98 23.53 3.15
N ALA A 581 -23.94 23.30 2.34
CA ALA A 581 -23.88 23.77 0.96
C ALA A 581 -24.95 23.08 0.10
N PRO A 582 -25.65 23.80 -0.81
CA PRO A 582 -26.66 23.19 -1.70
C PRO A 582 -26.11 22.00 -2.49
N GLU A 583 -24.87 22.09 -2.95
CA GLU A 583 -24.17 21.04 -3.69
C GLU A 583 -23.98 19.78 -2.84
N ALA A 584 -23.61 19.95 -1.56
CA ALA A 584 -23.48 18.85 -0.61
C ALA A 584 -24.85 18.23 -0.25
N GLN A 585 -25.88 19.06 -0.08
CA GLN A 585 -27.25 18.60 0.22
C GLN A 585 -27.85 17.76 -0.92
N ASN A 586 -27.51 18.07 -2.17
CA ASN A 586 -27.96 17.31 -3.33
C ASN A 586 -27.42 15.87 -3.36
N LEU A 587 -26.33 15.59 -2.65
CA LEU A 587 -25.73 14.24 -2.59
C LEU A 587 -26.38 13.37 -1.50
N LEU A 588 -27.09 13.96 -0.54
CA LEU A 588 -27.68 13.21 0.58
C LEU A 588 -28.70 12.18 0.08
N GLY A 589 -28.54 10.93 0.53
CA GLY A 589 -29.37 9.79 0.17
C GLY A 589 -28.97 9.06 -1.12
N MET A 590 -28.01 9.58 -1.89
CA MET A 590 -27.45 8.85 -3.03
C MET A 590 -26.63 7.64 -2.57
N ASP A 591 -26.65 6.55 -3.34
CA ASP A 591 -25.67 5.48 -3.15
C ASP A 591 -24.26 6.00 -3.43
N ARG A 592 -23.26 5.49 -2.72
CA ARG A 592 -21.85 5.94 -2.84
C ARG A 592 -21.29 5.90 -4.26
N PHE A 593 -21.72 4.95 -5.10
CA PHE A 593 -21.25 4.88 -6.49
C PHE A 593 -21.92 5.95 -7.35
N GLU A 594 -23.20 6.23 -7.13
CA GLU A 594 -23.90 7.34 -7.78
C GLU A 594 -23.34 8.69 -7.34
N ALA A 595 -23.06 8.85 -6.04
CA ALA A 595 -22.44 10.04 -5.48
C ALA A 595 -21.04 10.28 -6.08
N ARG A 596 -20.26 9.22 -6.30
CA ARG A 596 -18.95 9.30 -6.96
C ARG A 596 -19.07 9.91 -8.35
N GLU A 597 -20.01 9.42 -9.17
CA GLU A 597 -20.23 9.95 -10.52
C GLU A 597 -20.69 11.41 -10.48
N ALA A 598 -21.62 11.74 -9.59
CA ALA A 598 -22.14 13.10 -9.42
C ALA A 598 -21.03 14.09 -9.00
N ILE A 599 -20.15 13.69 -8.07
CA ILE A 599 -19.02 14.51 -7.61
C ILE A 599 -18.03 14.73 -8.76
N VAL A 600 -17.64 13.68 -9.48
CA VAL A 600 -16.70 13.81 -10.61
C VAL A 600 -17.25 14.74 -11.70
N GLU A 601 -18.55 14.63 -12.00
CA GLU A 601 -19.20 15.52 -12.95
C GLU A 601 -19.25 16.97 -12.45
N TRP A 602 -19.51 17.19 -11.16
CA TRP A 602 -19.43 18.53 -10.55
C TRP A 602 -18.02 19.13 -10.69
N PHE A 603 -16.97 18.37 -10.39
CA PHE A 603 -15.57 18.82 -10.56
C PHE A 603 -15.24 19.15 -12.02
N ARG A 604 -15.81 18.41 -12.97
CA ARG A 604 -15.67 18.69 -14.41
C ARG A 604 -16.34 20.01 -14.80
N GLN A 605 -17.55 20.27 -14.29
CA GLN A 605 -18.30 21.50 -14.56
C GLN A 605 -17.61 22.73 -13.97
N GLU A 606 -17.09 22.61 -12.75
CA GLU A 606 -16.33 23.67 -12.06
C GLU A 606 -14.88 23.81 -12.54
N LYS A 607 -14.45 22.98 -13.50
CA LYS A 607 -13.08 22.96 -14.06
C LYS A 607 -11.99 22.75 -13.01
N LEU A 608 -12.30 21.95 -11.99
CA LEU A 608 -11.39 21.53 -10.93
C LEU A 608 -10.92 20.07 -11.09
N LEU A 609 -11.38 19.37 -12.13
CA LEU A 609 -10.87 18.06 -12.51
C LEU A 609 -9.67 18.23 -13.44
N GLU A 610 -8.48 17.89 -12.97
CA GLU A 610 -7.23 18.04 -13.73
C GLU A 610 -7.04 16.91 -14.74
N GLU A 611 -7.17 15.67 -14.28
CA GLU A 611 -6.91 14.47 -15.08
C GLU A 611 -7.70 13.27 -14.54
N VAL A 612 -7.96 12.29 -15.40
CA VAL A 612 -8.44 10.96 -15.03
C VAL A 612 -7.53 9.93 -15.68
N ARG A 613 -7.00 9.00 -14.89
CA ARG A 613 -6.14 7.91 -15.37
C ARG A 613 -6.78 6.57 -15.07
N ASP A 614 -6.60 5.60 -15.96
CA ASP A 614 -7.01 4.22 -15.72
C ASP A 614 -6.17 3.62 -14.58
N TYR A 615 -6.82 2.91 -13.66
CA TYR A 615 -6.14 2.30 -12.52
C TYR A 615 -6.82 0.99 -12.12
N THR A 616 -6.03 -0.07 -11.92
CA THR A 616 -6.53 -1.34 -11.41
C THR A 616 -6.14 -1.45 -9.94
N HIS A 617 -7.11 -1.71 -9.09
CA HIS A 617 -6.90 -1.81 -7.64
C HIS A 617 -7.67 -2.97 -7.05
N ASP A 618 -7.19 -3.47 -5.91
CA ASP A 618 -7.85 -4.54 -5.18
C ASP A 618 -8.92 -3.97 -4.26
N VAL A 619 -10.14 -4.46 -4.44
CA VAL A 619 -11.31 -4.07 -3.65
C VAL A 619 -11.74 -5.25 -2.79
N GLY A 620 -11.87 -5.01 -1.49
CA GLY A 620 -12.42 -6.01 -0.56
C GLY A 620 -13.92 -6.18 -0.79
N HIS A 621 -14.37 -7.42 -0.88
CA HIS A 621 -15.76 -7.81 -1.00
C HIS A 621 -16.13 -8.70 0.18
N SER A 622 -17.38 -8.59 0.63
CA SER A 622 -17.93 -9.51 1.62
C SER A 622 -17.95 -10.92 1.04
N TYR A 623 -17.32 -11.90 1.69
CA TYR A 623 -17.44 -13.33 1.32
C TYR A 623 -18.91 -13.79 1.22
N ARG A 624 -19.82 -13.09 1.90
CA ARG A 624 -21.22 -13.50 2.10
C ARG A 624 -22.17 -12.85 1.10
N SER A 625 -22.13 -11.53 1.00
CA SER A 625 -23.02 -10.76 0.13
C SER A 625 -22.40 -10.44 -1.22
N HIS A 626 -21.07 -10.61 -1.34
CA HIS A 626 -20.26 -10.28 -2.51
C HIS A 626 -20.35 -8.80 -2.92
N VAL A 627 -20.78 -7.92 -2.01
CA VAL A 627 -20.74 -6.47 -2.24
C VAL A 627 -19.40 -5.90 -1.76
N PRO A 628 -18.90 -4.81 -2.37
CA PRO A 628 -17.74 -4.09 -1.86
C PRO A 628 -17.95 -3.64 -0.42
N ILE A 629 -16.97 -3.94 0.45
CA ILE A 629 -17.02 -3.54 1.85
C ILE A 629 -16.69 -2.05 2.00
N GLU A 630 -17.11 -1.49 3.13
CA GLU A 630 -16.78 -0.14 3.53
C GLU A 630 -15.96 -0.15 4.81
N PRO A 631 -14.83 0.57 4.89
CA PRO A 631 -14.25 0.91 6.18
C PRO A 631 -15.24 1.80 6.93
N TYR A 632 -15.75 1.32 8.06
CA TYR A 632 -16.78 2.03 8.81
C TYR A 632 -16.40 2.19 10.27
N LEU A 633 -16.59 3.39 10.81
CA LEU A 633 -16.27 3.67 12.20
C LEU A 633 -17.36 3.09 13.12
N SER A 634 -17.03 2.02 13.85
CA SER A 634 -18.00 1.32 14.68
C SER A 634 -17.44 1.04 16.08
N ASP A 635 -18.32 1.07 17.09
CA ASP A 635 -18.00 0.68 18.47
C ASP A 635 -18.26 -0.82 18.63
N GLN A 636 -17.19 -1.60 18.73
CA GLN A 636 -17.22 -3.06 18.66
C GLN A 636 -16.37 -3.70 19.76
N TRP A 637 -16.57 -5.01 19.94
CA TRP A 637 -15.74 -5.86 20.79
C TRP A 637 -14.61 -6.48 19.99
N TYR A 638 -13.39 -6.44 20.52
CA TYR A 638 -12.18 -6.98 19.90
C TYR A 638 -11.51 -7.99 20.81
N ILE A 639 -10.80 -8.95 20.20
CA ILE A 639 -9.90 -9.88 20.87
C ILE A 639 -8.46 -9.46 20.57
N ALA A 640 -7.63 -9.32 21.60
CA ALA A 640 -6.24 -8.92 21.51
C ALA A 640 -5.33 -10.07 21.02
N VAL A 641 -5.52 -10.52 19.77
CA VAL A 641 -4.81 -11.69 19.19
C VAL A 641 -3.29 -11.53 19.11
N LYS A 642 -2.78 -10.29 19.12
CA LYS A 642 -1.33 -9.99 19.10
C LYS A 642 -0.73 -9.83 20.50
N LYS A 643 -1.54 -9.81 21.56
CA LYS A 643 -1.03 -9.70 22.93
C LYS A 643 -0.38 -11.03 23.30
N PRO A 644 0.90 -11.07 23.66
CA PRO A 644 1.52 -12.29 24.14
C PRO A 644 0.76 -12.77 25.38
N ILE A 645 0.47 -14.07 25.42
CA ILE A 645 -0.09 -14.72 26.59
C ILE A 645 1.10 -15.20 27.40
N ASP A 646 1.29 -14.63 28.60
CA ASP A 646 2.32 -15.08 29.53
C ASP A 646 2.18 -16.59 29.76
N ASP A 647 3.30 -17.31 29.73
CA ASP A 647 3.35 -18.79 29.79
C ASP A 647 2.73 -19.57 28.62
N CYS A 648 2.34 -18.92 27.50
CA CYS A 648 1.96 -19.64 26.28
C CYS A 648 3.20 -20.26 25.62
N ARG A 649 3.36 -21.59 25.82
CA ARG A 649 4.50 -22.38 25.33
C ARG A 649 4.24 -23.03 23.97
N LEU A 650 3.19 -22.60 23.27
CA LEU A 650 2.84 -23.07 21.94
C LEU A 650 3.78 -22.46 20.89
N THR A 651 4.85 -23.17 20.56
CA THR A 651 5.66 -22.89 19.37
C THR A 651 5.10 -23.68 18.20
N MET A 652 4.44 -23.01 17.26
CA MET A 652 4.06 -23.59 15.97
C MET A 652 5.22 -23.48 14.98
N ASP A 653 6.32 -24.17 15.25
CA ASP A 653 7.30 -24.43 14.20
C ASP A 653 6.75 -25.60 13.37
N ASP A 654 6.74 -25.46 12.05
CA ASP A 654 6.44 -26.53 11.06
C ASP A 654 5.04 -27.22 11.10
N GLY A 655 4.09 -26.67 11.87
CA GLY A 655 2.73 -27.21 11.97
C GLY A 655 2.61 -28.43 12.88
N ARG A 656 3.68 -28.78 13.62
CA ARG A 656 3.62 -29.76 14.70
C ARG A 656 3.41 -29.07 16.02
N VAL A 657 2.40 -29.55 16.73
CA VAL A 657 2.12 -29.16 18.10
C VAL A 657 2.74 -30.23 18.99
N GLU A 658 3.73 -29.86 19.82
CA GLU A 658 4.27 -30.78 20.82
C GLU A 658 3.15 -31.15 21.79
N THR A 659 3.06 -32.42 22.17
CA THR A 659 2.04 -32.91 23.12
C THR A 659 2.70 -33.57 24.33
N GLU A 660 2.06 -33.47 25.49
CA GLU A 660 2.45 -34.18 26.70
C GLU A 660 1.30 -35.02 27.23
N ILE A 661 1.60 -36.08 27.98
CA ILE A 661 0.57 -36.95 28.56
C ILE A 661 0.52 -36.68 30.06
N CYS A 662 -0.59 -36.10 30.53
CA CYS A 662 -0.89 -35.93 31.95
C CYS A 662 -2.14 -36.74 32.26
N ASP A 663 -2.11 -37.56 33.31
CA ASP A 663 -3.24 -38.41 33.74
C ASP A 663 -3.89 -39.25 32.61
N GLY A 664 -3.07 -39.70 31.65
CA GLY A 664 -3.52 -40.51 30.51
C GLY A 664 -4.23 -39.73 29.39
N VAL A 665 -4.27 -38.41 29.48
CA VAL A 665 -4.81 -37.51 28.45
C VAL A 665 -3.65 -36.81 27.75
N THR A 666 -3.67 -36.81 26.42
CA THR A 666 -2.70 -36.06 25.61
C THR A 666 -3.10 -34.59 25.58
N TYR A 667 -2.35 -33.76 26.31
CA TYR A 667 -2.43 -32.32 26.25
C TYR A 667 -1.50 -31.79 25.17
N ILE A 668 -1.80 -30.60 24.68
CA ILE A 668 -0.79 -29.84 23.98
C ILE A 668 0.25 -29.44 25.04
N LYS A 669 1.53 -29.69 24.79
CA LYS A 669 2.59 -29.50 25.77
C LYS A 669 2.60 -28.03 26.23
N GLY A 670 2.41 -27.80 27.53
CA GLY A 670 2.31 -26.47 28.11
C GLY A 670 0.91 -25.84 28.17
N THR A 671 -0.15 -26.58 27.84
CA THR A 671 -1.57 -26.27 28.17
C THR A 671 -2.07 -27.24 29.22
#